data_AF-A0AAY4DP47-F1
#
_entry.id   AF-A0AAY4DP47-F1
#
_cell.length_a   1.000
_cell.length_b   1.000
_cell.length_c   1.000
_cell.angle_alpha   90.00
_cell.angle_beta   90.00
_cell.angle_gamma   90.00
#
_symmetry.space_group_name_H-M   'P 1'
#
loop_
_entity.id
_entity.type
_entity.pdbx_description
1 polymer ?
#
loop_
_entity_poly.entity_id
_entity_poly.type
_entity_poly.pdbx_seq_one_letter_code
_entity_poly.pdbx_strand_id
1 'polypeptide(L)'
;MVVNVTVEPDEEHSESELLAWLNGKLRTRFTDVGQTRSGAPFCQLIDWLFPGSMDIGQVKFQAKEERDFAHNYNLLQGVLRDLGVKKTLPVEELLQGDFQDSLELLLWFKVFFDRNFVGQKYSPVIVRGGQDMMPLLIEGPKASNQLNLSKFKLFQKIGKSDETGDINMDDAEAESLGSFSCSLAMMRFIQKYNPNVPDDFLSQSFCVNVKSVLGEKYPEDLTAVCSQTPYCLYLYPGVSLGDKEGGSVVLLGFFNEKSGLCCVRLLDVLQPTEDSAASELERLEATLKTFKIPVENLSIFYTCTQAPEWNEKLMAGVKAMSPGVVSLCGLDSLAGHACLQGILATGLSDKVQEFISMIASYSACSVTSKHLRELFHVVSKWKNTSTIMTECLLFSRTICRISSLWEALYKYVGNHKGPNAHSQICSYLEDHKLRLLFLFLAYALELLCVFQETLKKGAEVQQILQDASALVKSYAAAFLKPVAVEQYLRKGNESILNNKKNHLPFDLVKVGPQVADYLSQHKEELTAHIDNFHKMTIAFYTALTASVVKSLPLPNSALSTLTALLNPLGRQNVSCKMVAELGSLIGLCQNQKDASQLRDDFLEYQLDVDNEEPCDATASSAEVDWKKFVGKSSIFRKLILSFLALPRVLNVDQVISQVCFCPYVDGHMYKVGDLVWGKNSLHDMWPGRVKEKNSTSYLVKWFGYSVDSEIFNKDLQPFSAFVKCFCASSFADNTIYKNAVFESLKLAAESCSKTFPTKGNDLLAALLDWAFGGFKHSGPGGLAERAATKGIDTASTPPPKKQRSSNKNKQLLKILNQQMVKEVLDNGKNIEDFCLSCGSTEINIIHPLFVGSLCLKCKNNVTETLYRYDDDGYQSYCTVCCAGLEVILCGNHNCCRSFCMDCLNILVGPGTFDRLKDIDPWICYLCEPSNCYGALKPREDWSIRVQEFFANNSAREFEPHRVYPSIPANLRKPIRVLSLFDGIATGYLVLKELGFKVETYVASEIDEDSVAVSMVNHEGKIVHVDDVKSITKAHINEWGPFDLLIGGSPCNDLSIVNPARKGLFEGTGRLFFDYYRLLNMLKPKEDDPRPFFWLFENVVFMANRDKADICRFLECNPVVIDAVKVSPANRARYFWGNLPGMNRPIIASQSDKLSLQDLVCPVLYMNRSMFEIISNSLKQGANDEMFPVTMNGKDDNLWVTELEKIFGFPKHYTDVRNMSRQHRQKVLGKSWSVPVIRHLFAPLKDYFACDNLSTSNIGMC
;
A
#
# COMPACT_ATOMS: atom_id res chain seq x y z
N MET A 1 -13.80 26.64 40.21
CA MET A 1 -15.19 26.70 40.69
C MET A 1 -16.02 25.80 39.78
N VAL A 2 -16.97 25.05 40.34
CA VAL A 2 -17.80 24.12 39.55
C VAL A 2 -18.87 24.88 38.77
N VAL A 3 -18.99 24.59 37.48
CA VAL A 3 -20.01 25.16 36.59
C VAL A 3 -21.24 24.27 36.63
N ASN A 4 -22.33 24.79 37.21
CA ASN A 4 -23.63 24.11 37.21
C ASN A 4 -24.26 24.14 35.82
N VAL A 5 -24.97 23.07 35.43
CA VAL A 5 -25.60 22.94 34.11
C VAL A 5 -27.07 22.55 34.21
N THR A 6 -27.86 23.11 33.30
CA THR A 6 -29.22 22.70 32.95
C THR A 6 -29.19 22.14 31.53
N VAL A 7 -29.95 21.08 31.28
CA VAL A 7 -30.18 20.52 29.94
C VAL A 7 -31.45 21.16 29.41
N GLU A 8 -31.42 21.65 28.18
CA GLU A 8 -32.61 22.20 27.49
C GLU A 8 -33.23 21.13 26.58
N PRO A 9 -34.55 21.17 26.30
CA PRO A 9 -35.25 20.08 25.62
C PRO A 9 -34.79 19.78 24.19
N ASP A 10 -34.07 20.71 23.55
CA ASP A 10 -33.71 20.67 22.13
C ASP A 10 -32.29 20.10 21.85
N GLU A 11 -31.53 19.67 22.87
CA GLU A 11 -30.22 19.01 22.69
C GLU A 11 -30.36 17.52 22.29
N GLU A 12 -30.79 17.23 21.05
CA GLU A 12 -30.91 15.87 20.52
C GLU A 12 -29.57 15.08 20.54
N HIS A 13 -29.41 14.21 21.54
CA HIS A 13 -28.40 13.16 21.58
C HIS A 13 -29.08 11.79 21.54
N SER A 14 -28.63 10.89 20.68
CA SER A 14 -29.16 9.52 20.67
C SER A 14 -28.62 8.68 21.83
N GLU A 15 -29.40 7.68 22.26
CA GLU A 15 -29.00 6.70 23.28
C GLU A 15 -27.63 6.06 22.95
N SER A 16 -27.42 5.70 21.69
CA SER A 16 -26.18 5.09 21.21
C SER A 16 -24.98 6.04 21.31
N GLU A 17 -25.16 7.34 21.17
CA GLU A 17 -24.08 8.33 21.30
C GLU A 17 -23.71 8.57 22.76
N LEU A 18 -24.70 8.62 23.66
CA LEU A 18 -24.47 8.76 25.09
C LEU A 18 -23.76 7.53 25.68
N LEU A 19 -24.18 6.32 25.29
CA LEU A 19 -23.49 5.08 25.65
C LEU A 19 -22.09 4.97 25.01
N ALA A 20 -21.93 5.34 23.74
CA ALA A 20 -20.62 5.36 23.09
C ALA A 20 -19.66 6.35 23.75
N TRP A 21 -20.14 7.53 24.16
CA TRP A 21 -19.37 8.49 24.95
C TRP A 21 -18.96 7.91 26.31
N LEU A 22 -19.91 7.36 27.07
CA LEU A 22 -19.62 6.80 28.40
C LEU A 22 -18.62 5.65 28.31
N ASN A 23 -18.82 4.72 27.37
CA ASN A 23 -17.93 3.61 27.11
C ASN A 23 -16.56 4.05 26.57
N GLY A 24 -16.51 5.07 25.71
CA GLY A 24 -15.26 5.63 25.20
C GLY A 24 -14.45 6.32 26.30
N LYS A 25 -15.11 7.10 27.16
CA LYS A 25 -14.47 7.76 28.31
C LYS A 25 -14.02 6.73 29.33
N LEU A 26 -14.93 5.95 29.91
CA LEU A 26 -14.62 5.04 31.03
C LEU A 26 -14.00 3.71 30.59
N ARG A 27 -13.89 3.40 29.30
CA ARG A 27 -13.49 2.07 28.79
C ARG A 27 -14.37 0.96 29.38
N THR A 28 -15.68 1.12 29.24
CA THR A 28 -16.73 0.16 29.66
C THR A 28 -17.41 -0.47 28.44
N ARG A 29 -18.35 -1.39 28.66
CA ARG A 29 -19.05 -2.16 27.61
C ARG A 29 -20.57 -2.16 27.79
N PHE A 30 -21.13 -1.05 28.29
CA PHE A 30 -22.58 -0.92 28.46
C PHE A 30 -23.28 -0.96 27.10
N THR A 31 -24.28 -1.83 26.95
CA THR A 31 -25.07 -1.99 25.72
C THR A 31 -26.47 -1.40 25.82
N ASP A 32 -26.86 -0.92 27.00
CA ASP A 32 -28.20 -0.45 27.36
C ASP A 32 -28.06 0.56 28.52
N VAL A 33 -28.84 1.64 28.50
CA VAL A 33 -28.73 2.73 29.50
C VAL A 33 -29.09 2.28 30.92
N GLY A 34 -30.03 1.34 31.07
CA GLY A 34 -30.39 0.75 32.37
C GLY A 34 -29.24 -0.01 33.04
N GLN A 35 -28.19 -0.40 32.30
CA GLN A 35 -26.97 -0.98 32.89
C GLN A 35 -26.14 0.05 33.67
N THR A 36 -26.37 1.36 33.48
CA THR A 36 -25.72 2.43 34.24
C THR A 36 -26.30 2.65 35.63
N ARG A 37 -27.43 1.98 35.97
CA ARG A 37 -28.15 2.06 37.26
C ARG A 37 -27.33 1.65 38.49
N SER A 38 -26.09 1.20 38.31
CA SER A 38 -25.21 0.85 39.42
C SER A 38 -24.63 2.07 40.16
N GLY A 39 -24.79 3.29 39.62
CA GLY A 39 -24.23 4.53 40.17
C GLY A 39 -22.70 4.66 40.02
N ALA A 40 -21.98 3.54 39.91
CA ALA A 40 -20.53 3.47 39.76
C ALA A 40 -19.95 4.26 38.57
N PRO A 41 -20.52 4.24 37.34
CA PRO A 41 -19.97 5.04 36.24
C PRO A 41 -20.04 6.55 36.52
N PHE A 42 -21.14 7.02 37.12
CA PHE A 42 -21.32 8.43 37.48
C PHE A 42 -20.38 8.88 38.61
N CYS A 43 -20.10 8.00 39.59
CA CYS A 43 -19.05 8.21 40.58
C CYS A 43 -17.69 8.40 39.89
N GLN A 44 -17.32 7.51 38.97
CA GLN A 44 -16.02 7.61 38.28
C GLN A 44 -15.90 8.87 37.40
N LEU A 45 -17.00 9.38 36.82
CA LEU A 45 -17.00 10.66 36.11
C LEU A 45 -16.76 11.86 37.04
N ILE A 46 -17.29 11.85 38.26
CA ILE A 46 -17.04 12.90 39.26
C ILE A 46 -15.60 12.88 39.76
N ASP A 47 -15.04 11.71 40.06
CA ASP A 47 -13.62 11.59 40.44
C ASP A 47 -12.69 12.01 39.29
N TRP A 48 -13.05 11.75 38.02
CA TRP A 48 -12.30 12.32 36.89
C TRP A 48 -12.37 13.84 36.87
N LEU A 49 -13.55 14.45 36.94
CA LEU A 49 -13.71 15.91 36.88
C LEU A 49 -13.08 16.63 38.08
N PHE A 50 -13.16 16.03 39.26
CA PHE A 50 -12.69 16.61 40.52
C PHE A 50 -11.91 15.55 41.33
N PRO A 51 -10.65 15.24 40.96
CA PRO A 51 -9.86 14.21 41.62
C PRO A 51 -9.72 14.45 43.12
N GLY A 52 -10.00 13.42 43.92
CA GLY A 52 -9.97 13.51 45.39
C GLY A 52 -11.20 14.19 46.01
N SER A 53 -12.23 14.54 45.22
CA SER A 53 -13.54 14.94 45.76
C SER A 53 -14.33 13.78 46.36
N MET A 54 -13.97 12.54 46.03
CA MET A 54 -14.56 11.33 46.59
C MET A 54 -13.52 10.24 46.83
N ASP A 55 -13.74 9.41 47.84
CA ASP A 55 -12.94 8.22 48.06
C ASP A 55 -13.37 7.13 47.07
N ILE A 56 -12.63 7.03 45.97
CA ILE A 56 -12.90 6.09 44.89
C ILE A 56 -12.81 4.62 45.35
N GLY A 57 -12.13 4.34 46.47
CA GLY A 57 -12.08 3.01 47.10
C GLY A 57 -13.38 2.59 47.79
N GLN A 58 -14.29 3.54 48.09
CA GLN A 58 -15.61 3.24 48.64
C GLN A 58 -16.68 2.98 47.55
N VAL A 59 -16.36 3.23 46.28
CA VAL A 59 -17.28 3.01 45.16
C VAL A 59 -17.32 1.51 44.82
N LYS A 60 -18.51 0.93 44.85
CA LYS A 60 -18.72 -0.48 44.51
C LYS A 60 -18.82 -0.64 43.00
N PHE A 61 -17.69 -0.83 42.32
CA PHE A 61 -17.66 -1.02 40.86
C PHE A 61 -18.33 -2.33 40.41
N GLN A 62 -18.16 -3.41 41.17
CA GLN A 62 -18.83 -4.69 40.95
C GLN A 62 -20.13 -4.83 41.76
N ALA A 63 -20.91 -3.75 41.83
CA ALA A 63 -22.20 -3.75 42.52
C ALA A 63 -23.18 -4.76 41.90
N LYS A 64 -23.91 -5.51 42.75
CA LYS A 64 -24.84 -6.56 42.29
C LYS A 64 -26.24 -6.41 42.88
N GLU A 65 -26.39 -5.87 44.08
CA GLU A 65 -27.68 -5.68 44.72
C GLU A 65 -28.11 -4.21 44.70
N GLU A 66 -29.42 -3.93 44.79
CA GLU A 66 -29.94 -2.55 44.90
C GLU A 66 -29.34 -1.79 46.10
N ARG A 67 -28.93 -2.50 47.16
CA ARG A 67 -28.22 -1.91 48.30
C ARG A 67 -26.83 -1.38 47.94
N ASP A 68 -26.16 -2.00 46.96
CA ASP A 68 -24.87 -1.53 46.44
C ASP A 68 -25.05 -0.32 45.53
N PHE A 69 -26.11 -0.34 44.70
CA PHE A 69 -26.47 0.79 43.84
C PHE A 69 -26.86 2.01 44.69
N ALA A 70 -27.67 1.80 45.74
CA ALA A 70 -28.08 2.84 46.67
C ALA A 70 -26.88 3.42 47.44
N HIS A 71 -25.92 2.58 47.84
CA HIS A 71 -24.65 3.02 48.41
C HIS A 71 -23.88 3.94 47.45
N ASN A 72 -23.72 3.55 46.19
CA ASN A 72 -23.04 4.37 45.18
C ASN A 72 -23.77 5.70 44.92
N TYR A 73 -25.11 5.70 44.80
CA TYR A 73 -25.89 6.94 44.62
C TYR A 73 -25.87 7.85 45.85
N ASN A 74 -25.83 7.30 47.08
CA ASN A 74 -25.68 8.07 48.30
C ASN A 74 -24.29 8.75 48.38
N LEU A 75 -23.22 8.05 48.01
CA LEU A 75 -21.88 8.64 47.87
C LEU A 75 -21.90 9.78 46.85
N LEU A 76 -22.43 9.52 45.65
CA LEU A 76 -22.53 10.51 44.58
C LEU A 76 -23.31 11.76 45.00
N GLN A 77 -24.46 11.59 45.66
CA GLN A 77 -25.29 12.71 46.12
C GLN A 77 -24.64 13.49 47.27
N GLY A 78 -23.83 12.84 48.11
CA GLY A 78 -22.96 13.52 49.08
C GLY A 78 -21.97 14.44 48.39
N VAL A 79 -21.17 13.89 47.47
CA VAL A 79 -20.09 14.61 46.78
C VAL A 79 -20.62 15.75 45.92
N LEU A 80 -21.74 15.56 45.21
CA LEU A 80 -22.39 16.63 44.43
C LEU A 80 -22.82 17.81 45.31
N ARG A 81 -23.33 17.53 46.52
CA ARG A 81 -23.71 18.57 47.50
C ARG A 81 -22.49 19.30 48.06
N ASP A 82 -21.42 18.60 48.39
CA ASP A 82 -20.17 19.18 48.90
C ASP A 82 -19.44 20.04 47.83
N LEU A 83 -19.57 19.65 46.55
CA LEU A 83 -19.10 20.42 45.39
C LEU A 83 -20.00 21.61 45.01
N GLY A 84 -21.16 21.79 45.67
CA GLY A 84 -22.09 22.88 45.36
C GLY A 84 -22.89 22.70 44.06
N VAL A 85 -23.09 21.47 43.62
CA VAL A 85 -23.87 21.12 42.42
C VAL A 85 -25.36 21.06 42.77
N LYS A 86 -26.21 21.72 41.96
CA LYS A 86 -27.65 21.90 42.19
C LYS A 86 -28.54 20.80 41.60
N LYS A 87 -27.97 19.71 41.07
CA LYS A 87 -28.73 18.59 40.49
C LYS A 87 -29.19 17.65 41.61
N THR A 88 -30.51 17.53 41.78
CA THR A 88 -31.13 16.46 42.56
C THR A 88 -31.15 15.16 41.76
N LEU A 89 -30.93 14.03 42.44
CA LEU A 89 -30.94 12.69 41.85
C LEU A 89 -32.23 11.95 42.28
N PRO A 90 -33.06 11.44 41.35
CA PRO A 90 -34.23 10.61 41.64
C PRO A 90 -33.77 9.18 41.98
N VAL A 91 -33.28 8.98 43.21
CA VAL A 91 -32.57 7.74 43.58
C VAL A 91 -33.51 6.52 43.57
N GLU A 92 -34.79 6.67 43.94
CA GLU A 92 -35.72 5.52 44.00
C GLU A 92 -36.09 5.01 42.60
N GLU A 93 -36.23 5.93 41.65
CA GLU A 93 -36.54 5.67 40.24
C GLU A 93 -35.32 5.09 39.49
N LEU A 94 -34.13 5.64 39.74
CA LEU A 94 -32.87 5.11 39.21
C LEU A 94 -32.56 3.70 39.73
N LEU A 95 -32.90 3.38 40.98
CA LEU A 95 -32.74 2.03 41.53
C LEU A 95 -33.69 1.03 40.88
N GLN A 96 -34.94 1.42 40.63
CA GLN A 96 -35.90 0.62 39.87
C GLN A 96 -35.43 0.38 38.42
N GLY A 97 -34.53 1.22 37.91
CA GLY A 97 -33.97 1.12 36.57
C GLY A 97 -34.89 1.71 35.52
N ASP A 98 -35.63 2.78 35.86
CA ASP A 98 -36.43 3.50 34.87
C ASP A 98 -35.52 4.03 33.75
N PHE A 99 -35.92 3.76 32.50
CA PHE A 99 -35.14 4.11 31.32
C PHE A 99 -35.04 5.62 31.11
N GLN A 100 -36.13 6.36 31.35
CA GLN A 100 -36.21 7.79 31.13
C GLN A 100 -35.33 8.54 32.13
N ASP A 101 -35.46 8.23 33.43
CA ASP A 101 -34.61 8.83 34.47
C ASP A 101 -33.12 8.49 34.29
N SER A 102 -32.81 7.27 33.86
CA SER A 102 -31.43 6.85 33.60
C SER A 102 -30.83 7.57 32.38
N LEU A 103 -31.62 7.78 31.31
CA LEU A 103 -31.23 8.51 30.11
C LEU A 103 -31.03 10.00 30.39
N GLU A 104 -31.96 10.62 31.13
CA GLU A 104 -31.86 12.02 31.54
C GLU A 104 -30.66 12.28 32.47
N LEU A 105 -30.36 11.34 33.37
CA LEU A 105 -29.16 11.43 34.20
C LEU A 105 -27.88 11.34 33.36
N LEU A 106 -27.84 10.41 32.39
CA LEU A 106 -26.68 10.23 31.51
C LEU A 106 -26.44 11.44 30.60
N LEU A 107 -27.51 12.01 30.02
CA LEU A 107 -27.46 13.24 29.24
C LEU A 107 -27.00 14.43 30.10
N TRP A 108 -27.53 14.58 31.31
CA TRP A 108 -27.08 15.62 32.23
C TRP A 108 -25.59 15.47 32.57
N PHE A 109 -25.11 14.25 32.80
CA PHE A 109 -23.69 13.99 33.05
C PHE A 109 -22.79 14.26 31.83
N LYS A 110 -23.27 14.03 30.60
CA LYS A 110 -22.56 14.40 29.36
C LYS A 110 -22.28 15.91 29.33
N VAL A 111 -23.34 16.72 29.45
CA VAL A 111 -23.26 18.19 29.41
C VAL A 111 -22.45 18.74 30.59
N PHE A 112 -22.63 18.16 31.78
CA PHE A 112 -21.88 18.55 32.98
C PHE A 112 -20.39 18.27 32.83
N PHE A 113 -20.02 17.12 32.26
CA PHE A 113 -18.63 16.75 32.03
C PHE A 113 -17.98 17.66 30.99
N ASP A 114 -18.60 17.87 29.83
CA ASP A 114 -18.03 18.71 28.77
C ASP A 114 -17.76 20.15 29.25
N ARG A 115 -18.66 20.73 30.06
CA ARG A 115 -18.52 22.12 30.58
C ARG A 115 -17.55 22.26 31.76
N ASN A 116 -17.19 21.17 32.45
CA ASN A 116 -16.26 21.20 33.59
C ASN A 116 -14.89 20.54 33.31
N PHE A 117 -14.72 19.86 32.18
CA PHE A 117 -13.47 19.16 31.86
C PHE A 117 -12.37 20.12 31.37
N VAL A 118 -11.28 20.21 32.15
CA VAL A 118 -10.14 21.12 31.87
C VAL A 118 -8.90 20.42 31.28
N GLY A 119 -9.07 19.28 30.62
CA GLY A 119 -7.98 18.57 29.92
C GLY A 119 -7.09 17.68 30.80
N GLN A 120 -7.44 17.46 32.06
CA GLN A 120 -6.65 16.62 32.97
C GLN A 120 -6.65 15.14 32.59
N LYS A 121 -5.47 14.51 32.65
CA LYS A 121 -5.26 13.10 32.35
C LYS A 121 -5.81 12.22 33.48
N TYR A 122 -6.57 11.20 33.12
CA TYR A 122 -7.18 10.24 34.04
C TYR A 122 -7.21 8.87 33.36
N SER A 123 -6.92 7.81 34.12
CA SER A 123 -6.84 6.44 33.60
C SER A 123 -7.93 5.58 34.23
N PRO A 124 -9.17 5.57 33.67
CA PRO A 124 -10.33 5.03 34.38
C PRO A 124 -10.22 3.54 34.70
N VAL A 125 -9.56 2.75 33.85
CA VAL A 125 -9.29 1.32 34.11
C VAL A 125 -8.33 1.14 35.30
N ILE A 126 -7.29 1.97 35.39
CA ILE A 126 -6.30 1.93 36.49
C ILE A 126 -6.95 2.39 37.79
N VAL A 127 -7.69 3.49 37.77
CA VAL A 127 -8.29 4.10 38.96
C VAL A 127 -9.35 3.20 39.62
N ARG A 128 -10.07 2.37 38.84
CA ARG A 128 -10.96 1.31 39.40
C ARG A 128 -10.28 -0.05 39.62
N GLY A 129 -8.95 -0.10 39.63
CA GLY A 129 -8.19 -1.33 39.88
C GLY A 129 -8.47 -2.47 38.89
N GLY A 130 -8.81 -2.14 37.63
CA GLY A 130 -9.16 -3.12 36.59
C GLY A 130 -10.53 -3.78 36.74
N GLN A 131 -11.36 -3.38 37.71
CA GLN A 131 -12.69 -3.96 37.91
C GLN A 131 -13.63 -3.59 36.74
N ASP A 132 -14.40 -4.57 36.24
CA ASP A 132 -15.49 -4.32 35.28
C ASP A 132 -16.73 -3.79 36.02
N MET A 133 -17.50 -2.93 35.36
CA MET A 133 -18.69 -2.24 35.89
C MET A 133 -20.01 -2.90 35.50
N MET A 134 -19.97 -3.99 34.72
CA MET A 134 -21.16 -4.72 34.26
C MET A 134 -21.83 -5.50 35.41
N PRO A 135 -23.13 -5.25 35.71
CA PRO A 135 -23.89 -6.09 36.63
C PRO A 135 -24.04 -7.51 36.05
N LEU A 136 -23.87 -8.53 36.89
CA LEU A 136 -24.24 -9.90 36.51
C LEU A 136 -25.77 -9.98 36.37
N LEU A 137 -26.26 -10.60 35.28
CA LEU A 137 -27.67 -10.77 35.00
C LEU A 137 -28.39 -11.47 36.18
N ILE A 138 -29.31 -10.75 36.83
CA ILE A 138 -30.24 -11.33 37.81
C ILE A 138 -31.47 -11.83 37.03
N GLU A 139 -31.87 -13.08 37.26
CA GLU A 139 -33.07 -13.63 36.64
C GLU A 139 -34.37 -13.22 37.36
N GLY A 140 -35.33 -12.66 36.59
CA GLY A 140 -36.74 -12.53 36.98
C GLY A 140 -37.23 -11.09 37.22
N PRO A 141 -38.57 -10.82 37.18
CA PRO A 141 -39.69 -11.78 37.16
C PRO A 141 -40.58 -11.75 35.89
N LYS A 142 -41.54 -12.69 35.81
CA LYS A 142 -42.57 -12.78 34.75
C LYS A 142 -43.91 -12.18 35.20
N ALA A 143 -44.45 -11.19 34.48
CA ALA A 143 -45.87 -10.79 34.37
C ALA A 143 -45.96 -9.43 33.61
N SER A 144 -47.05 -8.99 32.98
CA SER A 144 -48.22 -9.63 32.37
C SER A 144 -49.06 -8.55 31.64
N ASN A 145 -49.62 -8.85 30.45
CA ASN A 145 -50.81 -8.23 29.81
C ASN A 145 -51.27 -6.80 30.24
N GLN A 146 -51.31 -5.83 29.32
CA GLN A 146 -52.56 -5.39 28.63
C GLN A 146 -52.35 -4.24 27.62
N LEU A 147 -53.34 -4.09 26.72
CA LEU A 147 -53.40 -3.05 25.68
C LEU A 147 -53.69 -1.66 26.27
N ASN A 148 -53.33 -0.61 25.51
CA ASN A 148 -54.37 0.31 25.05
C ASN A 148 -54.03 1.07 23.75
N LEU A 149 -54.74 0.75 22.67
CA LEU A 149 -55.00 1.72 21.60
C LEU A 149 -56.08 2.69 22.09
N SER A 150 -55.93 4.00 21.90
CA SER A 150 -57.01 4.84 21.35
C SER A 150 -56.61 6.30 21.16
N LYS A 151 -57.28 6.94 20.18
CA LYS A 151 -57.19 8.34 19.68
C LYS A 151 -56.15 8.51 18.54
N PHE A 152 -56.53 8.81 17.29
CA PHE A 152 -57.83 9.23 16.74
C PHE A 152 -58.24 8.46 15.45
N LYS A 153 -59.54 8.18 15.31
CA LYS A 153 -60.21 8.00 14.00
C LYS A 153 -60.36 9.40 13.36
N LEU A 154 -60.57 9.59 12.05
CA LEU A 154 -61.87 9.51 11.35
C LEU A 154 -61.66 10.17 9.96
N PHE A 155 -62.21 9.76 8.80
CA PHE A 155 -63.11 8.67 8.41
C PHE A 155 -62.72 8.17 7.00
N GLN A 156 -63.32 7.06 6.56
CA GLN A 156 -63.46 6.65 5.15
C GLN A 156 -64.89 6.10 5.00
N LYS A 157 -65.66 6.45 3.95
CA LYS A 157 -66.84 5.68 3.48
C LYS A 157 -67.52 6.24 2.21
N ILE A 158 -67.68 5.36 1.20
CA ILE A 158 -68.81 5.25 0.23
C ILE A 158 -68.95 6.41 -0.79
N GLY A 159 -69.29 6.20 -2.07
CA GLY A 159 -69.62 4.99 -2.85
C GLY A 159 -69.93 5.35 -4.32
N LYS A 160 -70.13 4.36 -5.21
CA LYS A 160 -70.38 4.55 -6.65
C LYS A 160 -71.79 5.10 -6.97
N SER A 161 -71.92 5.95 -8.01
CA SER A 161 -72.76 5.72 -9.22
C SER A 161 -72.89 6.94 -10.15
N ASP A 162 -72.64 6.71 -11.43
CA ASP A 162 -73.37 7.15 -12.65
C ASP A 162 -73.59 8.63 -13.08
N GLU A 163 -73.29 8.82 -14.38
CA GLU A 163 -73.95 9.62 -15.43
C GLU A 163 -73.98 11.18 -15.49
N THR A 164 -73.43 11.67 -16.62
CA THR A 164 -73.81 12.86 -17.43
C THR A 164 -73.53 14.28 -16.92
N GLY A 165 -73.03 15.13 -17.85
CA GLY A 165 -73.04 16.59 -17.72
C GLY A 165 -71.74 17.26 -18.17
N ASP A 166 -71.68 17.71 -19.43
CA ASP A 166 -70.67 18.69 -19.89
C ASP A 166 -70.78 20.00 -19.09
N ILE A 167 -69.65 20.66 -18.84
CA ILE A 167 -69.41 22.11 -19.03
C ILE A 167 -67.89 22.33 -18.96
N ASN A 168 -67.32 22.95 -20.00
CA ASN A 168 -65.94 23.45 -19.98
C ASN A 168 -65.85 24.71 -19.14
N MET A 169 -64.80 24.85 -18.32
CA MET A 169 -64.20 26.15 -18.03
C MET A 169 -62.74 26.02 -17.56
N ASP A 170 -61.89 26.77 -18.27
CA ASP A 170 -60.59 27.34 -17.88
C ASP A 170 -59.37 26.42 -17.65
N ASP A 171 -58.42 26.53 -18.59
CA ASP A 171 -57.05 26.02 -18.57
C ASP A 171 -56.23 26.63 -17.42
N ALA A 172 -56.25 26.01 -16.23
CA ALA A 172 -55.42 26.46 -15.10
C ALA A 172 -54.97 25.37 -14.10
N GLU A 173 -55.03 24.07 -14.40
CA GLU A 173 -54.55 23.04 -13.45
C GLU A 173 -54.04 21.72 -14.09
N ALA A 174 -53.17 21.84 -15.10
CA ALA A 174 -52.55 20.70 -15.80
C ALA A 174 -51.01 20.60 -15.64
N GLU A 175 -50.42 21.23 -14.61
CA GLU A 175 -48.96 21.42 -14.48
C GLU A 175 -48.29 20.71 -13.28
N SER A 176 -48.89 19.64 -12.72
CA SER A 176 -48.35 18.97 -11.52
C SER A 176 -47.95 17.48 -11.65
N LEU A 177 -48.03 16.89 -12.86
CA LEU A 177 -47.39 15.60 -13.16
C LEU A 177 -46.40 15.74 -14.32
N GLY A 178 -45.15 16.05 -13.98
CA GLY A 178 -44.03 16.11 -14.92
C GLY A 178 -43.73 14.76 -15.56
N SER A 179 -44.21 14.57 -16.79
CA SER A 179 -44.01 13.35 -17.58
C SER A 179 -42.54 13.14 -17.96
N PHE A 180 -41.82 12.29 -17.22
CA PHE A 180 -40.54 11.72 -17.64
C PHE A 180 -40.71 10.93 -18.94
N SER A 181 -40.00 11.31 -20.02
CA SER A 181 -40.01 10.62 -21.32
C SER A 181 -38.66 9.98 -21.61
N CYS A 182 -38.65 8.67 -21.87
CA CYS A 182 -37.43 7.92 -22.20
C CYS A 182 -37.21 7.89 -23.72
N SER A 183 -35.98 8.13 -24.17
CA SER A 183 -35.65 8.01 -25.60
C SER A 183 -35.50 6.53 -26.02
N LEU A 184 -35.88 6.21 -27.25
CA LEU A 184 -35.70 4.86 -27.82
C LEU A 184 -34.21 4.47 -27.90
N ALA A 185 -33.32 5.46 -28.04
CA ALA A 185 -31.88 5.27 -28.04
C ALA A 185 -31.36 4.79 -26.67
N MET A 186 -31.88 5.37 -25.58
CA MET A 186 -31.59 4.94 -24.21
C MET A 186 -32.01 3.49 -23.96
N MET A 187 -33.19 3.10 -24.43
CA MET A 187 -33.68 1.71 -24.33
C MET A 187 -32.78 0.72 -25.09
N ARG A 188 -32.35 1.05 -26.31
CA ARG A 188 -31.44 0.21 -27.11
C ARG A 188 -30.05 0.10 -26.47
N PHE A 189 -29.54 1.19 -25.88
CA PHE A 189 -28.31 1.16 -25.08
C PHE A 189 -28.44 0.20 -23.89
N ILE A 190 -29.52 0.32 -23.10
CA ILE A 190 -29.77 -0.55 -21.94
C ILE A 190 -29.88 -2.01 -22.37
N GLN A 191 -30.65 -2.33 -23.41
CA GLN A 191 -30.80 -3.71 -23.92
C GLN A 191 -29.47 -4.31 -24.40
N LYS A 192 -28.62 -3.51 -25.06
CA LYS A 192 -27.35 -3.99 -25.61
C LYS A 192 -26.25 -4.17 -24.56
N TYR A 193 -26.19 -3.29 -23.55
CA TYR A 193 -25.07 -3.24 -22.59
C TYR A 193 -25.42 -3.74 -21.18
N ASN A 194 -26.69 -4.01 -20.85
CA ASN A 194 -27.09 -4.69 -19.61
C ASN A 194 -27.56 -6.13 -19.88
N PRO A 195 -26.77 -7.17 -19.54
CA PRO A 195 -27.11 -8.57 -19.83
C PRO A 195 -28.22 -9.16 -18.94
N ASN A 196 -28.79 -8.39 -18.01
CA ASN A 196 -29.91 -8.83 -17.16
C ASN A 196 -31.28 -8.39 -17.72
N VAL A 197 -31.32 -7.76 -18.90
CA VAL A 197 -32.53 -7.22 -19.52
C VAL A 197 -33.24 -8.30 -20.36
N PRO A 198 -34.55 -8.53 -20.19
CA PRO A 198 -35.31 -9.48 -21.01
C PRO A 198 -35.34 -9.14 -22.51
N ASP A 199 -35.45 -10.16 -23.38
CA ASP A 199 -35.54 -9.98 -24.84
C ASP A 199 -36.77 -9.13 -25.26
N ASP A 200 -37.85 -9.14 -24.48
CA ASP A 200 -39.09 -8.40 -24.71
C ASP A 200 -39.09 -6.96 -24.15
N PHE A 201 -37.95 -6.47 -23.64
CA PHE A 201 -37.82 -5.14 -23.03
C PHE A 201 -38.26 -3.95 -23.91
N LEU A 202 -38.25 -4.11 -25.24
CA LEU A 202 -38.74 -3.10 -26.19
C LEU A 202 -40.27 -3.13 -26.42
N SER A 203 -41.02 -4.04 -25.78
CA SER A 203 -42.45 -4.28 -26.07
C SER A 203 -43.45 -3.68 -25.08
N GLN A 204 -42.98 -3.16 -23.94
CA GLN A 204 -43.82 -2.58 -22.88
C GLN A 204 -43.62 -1.06 -22.74
N SER A 205 -44.34 -0.39 -21.83
CA SER A 205 -44.32 1.08 -21.74
C SER A 205 -42.94 1.63 -21.35
N PHE A 206 -42.44 2.55 -22.18
CA PHE A 206 -41.04 3.00 -22.17
C PHE A 206 -40.51 3.39 -20.76
N CYS A 207 -41.31 4.14 -19.99
CA CYS A 207 -40.84 4.73 -18.73
C CYS A 207 -40.79 3.74 -17.55
N VAL A 208 -41.62 2.70 -17.55
CA VAL A 208 -41.63 1.66 -16.50
C VAL A 208 -40.37 0.79 -16.62
N ASN A 209 -40.00 0.44 -17.85
CA ASN A 209 -38.83 -0.38 -18.14
C ASN A 209 -37.51 0.32 -17.82
N VAL A 210 -37.38 1.64 -18.04
CA VAL A 210 -36.18 2.37 -17.63
C VAL A 210 -36.09 2.50 -16.11
N LYS A 211 -37.20 2.77 -15.39
CA LYS A 211 -37.19 2.86 -13.92
C LYS A 211 -36.91 1.53 -13.23
N SER A 212 -37.42 0.41 -13.76
CA SER A 212 -37.13 -0.93 -13.22
C SER A 212 -35.64 -1.30 -13.31
N VAL A 213 -34.91 -0.70 -14.27
CA VAL A 213 -33.46 -0.87 -14.44
C VAL A 213 -32.68 0.20 -13.68
N LEU A 214 -32.85 1.48 -13.99
CA LEU A 214 -32.02 2.58 -13.45
C LEU A 214 -32.44 3.07 -12.06
N GLY A 215 -33.66 2.75 -11.61
CA GLY A 215 -34.19 3.12 -10.30
C GLY A 215 -35.59 3.74 -10.34
N GLU A 216 -36.43 3.37 -9.38
CA GLU A 216 -37.75 4.00 -9.21
C GLU A 216 -37.65 5.52 -8.98
N LYS A 217 -36.58 5.94 -8.28
CA LYS A 217 -36.21 7.35 -8.03
C LYS A 217 -35.37 7.97 -9.16
N TYR A 218 -35.31 7.36 -10.33
CA TYR A 218 -34.64 7.94 -11.49
C TYR A 218 -35.56 8.95 -12.19
N PRO A 219 -35.10 10.15 -12.55
CA PRO A 219 -33.73 10.67 -12.40
C PRO A 219 -33.48 11.48 -11.12
N GLU A 220 -34.47 11.59 -10.23
CA GLU A 220 -34.41 12.47 -9.04
C GLU A 220 -33.22 12.15 -8.10
N ASP A 221 -32.78 10.89 -8.07
CA ASP A 221 -31.61 10.43 -7.33
C ASP A 221 -30.29 11.02 -7.87
N LEU A 222 -30.15 11.12 -9.19
CA LEU A 222 -28.99 11.75 -9.84
C LEU A 222 -28.97 13.26 -9.60
N THR A 223 -30.14 13.92 -9.70
CA THR A 223 -30.27 15.35 -9.38
C THR A 223 -29.84 15.61 -7.93
N ALA A 224 -30.36 14.86 -6.97
CA ALA A 224 -30.05 15.04 -5.55
C ALA A 224 -28.55 14.84 -5.22
N VAL A 225 -27.89 13.87 -5.85
CA VAL A 225 -26.45 13.66 -5.68
C VAL A 225 -25.65 14.79 -6.32
N CYS A 226 -25.93 15.15 -7.58
CA CYS A 226 -25.19 16.21 -8.29
C CYS A 226 -25.38 17.59 -7.65
N SER A 227 -26.47 17.85 -6.91
CA SER A 227 -26.63 19.05 -6.08
C SER A 227 -25.70 19.13 -4.86
N GLN A 228 -25.18 18.01 -4.37
CA GLN A 228 -24.40 17.95 -3.13
C GLN A 228 -22.91 17.63 -3.34
N THR A 229 -22.58 16.91 -4.42
CA THR A 229 -21.21 16.44 -4.71
C THR A 229 -20.73 16.90 -6.09
N PRO A 230 -19.46 17.32 -6.22
CA PRO A 230 -18.80 17.47 -7.52
C PRO A 230 -18.90 16.21 -8.37
N TYR A 231 -19.13 16.38 -9.68
CA TYR A 231 -19.25 15.26 -10.62
C TYR A 231 -18.43 15.47 -11.90
N CYS A 232 -18.19 14.36 -12.59
CA CYS A 232 -17.60 14.24 -13.91
C CYS A 232 -18.69 13.93 -14.95
N LEU A 233 -18.73 14.69 -16.03
CA LEU A 233 -19.64 14.50 -17.16
C LEU A 233 -18.88 13.85 -18.33
N TYR A 234 -19.42 12.73 -18.83
CA TYR A 234 -18.86 12.02 -19.98
C TYR A 234 -19.78 12.19 -21.18
N LEU A 235 -19.21 12.49 -22.35
CA LEU A 235 -19.89 12.48 -23.63
C LEU A 235 -19.16 11.53 -24.58
N TYR A 236 -19.75 10.37 -24.86
CA TYR A 236 -19.19 9.37 -25.78
C TYR A 236 -19.98 9.35 -27.10
N PRO A 237 -19.55 10.09 -28.14
CA PRO A 237 -20.21 10.08 -29.43
C PRO A 237 -19.97 8.77 -30.20
N GLY A 238 -20.95 8.37 -31.01
CA GLY A 238 -20.81 7.24 -31.93
C GLY A 238 -20.83 5.84 -31.30
N VAL A 239 -21.32 5.69 -30.06
CA VAL A 239 -21.47 4.38 -29.42
C VAL A 239 -22.54 3.59 -30.16
N SER A 240 -22.19 2.40 -30.67
CA SER A 240 -23.12 1.55 -31.42
C SER A 240 -24.27 1.06 -30.53
N LEU A 241 -25.50 1.29 -30.96
CA LEU A 241 -26.75 0.85 -30.34
C LEU A 241 -27.37 -0.38 -31.04
N GLY A 242 -26.83 -0.76 -32.20
CA GLY A 242 -27.25 -1.90 -33.02
C GLY A 242 -26.44 -1.99 -34.31
N ASP A 243 -26.86 -2.82 -35.26
CA ASP A 243 -26.10 -3.13 -36.49
C ASP A 243 -25.84 -1.93 -37.43
N LYS A 244 -26.65 -0.85 -37.33
CA LYS A 244 -26.54 0.35 -38.17
C LYS A 244 -26.83 1.68 -37.45
N GLU A 245 -27.00 1.66 -36.13
CA GLU A 245 -27.32 2.86 -35.35
C GLU A 245 -26.22 3.13 -34.31
N GLY A 246 -25.84 4.40 -34.18
CA GLY A 246 -25.01 4.90 -33.08
C GLY A 246 -25.72 6.05 -32.35
N GLY A 247 -25.22 6.43 -31.18
CA GLY A 247 -25.68 7.60 -30.43
C GLY A 247 -24.59 8.19 -29.55
N SER A 248 -24.80 9.41 -29.07
CA SER A 248 -23.91 10.05 -28.10
C SER A 248 -24.39 9.74 -26.68
N VAL A 249 -23.63 8.91 -25.96
CA VAL A 249 -23.99 8.46 -24.61
C VAL A 249 -23.50 9.47 -23.59
N VAL A 250 -24.41 9.93 -22.72
CA VAL A 250 -24.14 10.89 -21.65
C VAL A 250 -24.14 10.17 -20.31
N LEU A 251 -23.00 10.17 -19.60
CA LEU A 251 -22.85 9.54 -18.28
C LEU A 251 -22.45 10.58 -17.22
N LEU A 252 -22.80 10.30 -15.98
CA LEU A 252 -22.39 11.06 -14.80
C LEU A 252 -21.55 10.17 -13.88
N GLY A 253 -20.37 10.65 -13.47
CA GLY A 253 -19.50 9.99 -12.50
C GLY A 253 -19.31 10.83 -11.24
N PHE A 254 -19.38 10.22 -10.06
CA PHE A 254 -19.24 10.92 -8.78
C PHE A 254 -18.70 9.99 -7.69
N PHE A 255 -18.15 10.55 -6.61
CA PHE A 255 -17.75 9.79 -5.43
C PHE A 255 -18.91 9.71 -4.42
N ASN A 256 -19.34 8.50 -4.08
CA ASN A 256 -20.39 8.27 -3.09
C ASN A 256 -19.78 8.16 -1.69
N GLU A 257 -19.90 9.24 -0.90
CA GLU A 257 -19.37 9.32 0.47
C GLU A 257 -19.95 8.24 1.42
N LYS A 258 -21.18 7.73 1.18
CA LYS A 258 -21.77 6.67 2.03
C LYS A 258 -21.14 5.30 1.76
N SER A 259 -20.87 4.96 0.50
CA SER A 259 -20.24 3.68 0.14
C SER A 259 -18.71 3.74 0.15
N GLY A 260 -18.11 4.92 -0.03
CA GLY A 260 -16.66 5.09 -0.22
C GLY A 260 -16.20 4.75 -1.64
N LEU A 261 -17.09 4.73 -2.63
CA LEU A 261 -16.81 4.25 -3.99
C LEU A 261 -17.15 5.30 -5.06
N CYS A 262 -16.34 5.32 -6.13
CA CYS A 262 -16.67 6.03 -7.37
C CYS A 262 -17.82 5.29 -8.09
N CYS A 263 -18.86 6.01 -8.49
CA CYS A 263 -20.00 5.47 -9.22
C CYS A 263 -20.10 6.11 -10.61
N VAL A 264 -20.55 5.35 -11.62
CA VAL A 264 -20.91 5.87 -12.95
C VAL A 264 -22.36 5.49 -13.25
N ARG A 265 -23.17 6.45 -13.70
CA ARG A 265 -24.60 6.28 -14.02
C ARG A 265 -24.90 6.86 -15.40
N LEU A 266 -25.83 6.23 -16.12
CA LEU A 266 -26.39 6.75 -17.37
C LEU A 266 -27.31 7.94 -17.07
N LEU A 267 -27.21 9.00 -17.89
CA LEU A 267 -28.14 10.14 -17.88
C LEU A 267 -29.07 10.11 -19.10
N ASP A 268 -28.50 10.00 -20.31
CA ASP A 268 -29.27 9.94 -21.55
C ASP A 268 -28.42 9.39 -22.72
N VAL A 269 -29.06 9.13 -23.85
CA VAL A 269 -28.40 8.81 -25.13
C VAL A 269 -28.98 9.71 -26.22
N LEU A 270 -28.19 10.67 -26.67
CA LEU A 270 -28.57 11.63 -27.71
C LEU A 270 -28.55 10.93 -29.09
N GLN A 271 -29.56 11.19 -29.91
CA GLN A 271 -29.60 10.71 -31.28
C GLN A 271 -28.65 11.53 -32.18
N PRO A 272 -27.93 10.89 -33.13
CA PRO A 272 -27.03 11.59 -34.02
C PRO A 272 -27.83 12.38 -35.07
N THR A 273 -27.85 13.70 -34.95
CA THR A 273 -28.36 14.61 -35.99
C THR A 273 -27.37 15.74 -36.28
N GLU A 274 -26.80 15.67 -37.49
CA GLU A 274 -25.78 16.53 -38.10
C GLU A 274 -24.45 16.66 -37.35
N ASP A 275 -23.33 16.48 -38.07
CA ASP A 275 -21.95 16.37 -37.56
C ASP A 275 -21.34 17.70 -37.06
N SER A 276 -22.10 18.49 -36.29
CA SER A 276 -21.66 19.78 -35.74
C SER A 276 -21.43 19.71 -34.22
N ALA A 277 -20.36 20.33 -33.75
CA ALA A 277 -20.09 20.47 -32.31
C ALA A 277 -21.14 21.33 -31.59
N ALA A 278 -21.82 22.23 -32.32
CA ALA A 278 -22.81 23.15 -31.76
C ALA A 278 -24.15 22.47 -31.47
N SER A 279 -24.63 21.62 -32.39
CA SER A 279 -25.87 20.85 -32.22
C SER A 279 -25.76 19.80 -31.10
N GLU A 280 -24.60 19.15 -30.95
CA GLU A 280 -24.32 18.27 -29.80
C GLU A 280 -24.24 19.03 -28.47
N LEU A 281 -23.65 20.23 -28.46
CA LEU A 281 -23.61 21.09 -27.27
C LEU A 281 -25.02 21.54 -26.83
N GLU A 282 -25.84 22.01 -27.78
CA GLU A 282 -27.21 22.45 -27.53
C GLU A 282 -28.07 21.30 -26.97
N ARG A 283 -27.92 20.09 -27.53
CA ARG A 283 -28.56 18.88 -27.00
C ARG A 283 -28.08 18.54 -25.59
N LEU A 284 -26.78 18.61 -25.32
CA LEU A 284 -26.23 18.34 -23.98
C LEU A 284 -26.75 19.35 -22.94
N GLU A 285 -26.79 20.64 -23.29
CA GLU A 285 -27.35 21.69 -22.44
C GLU A 285 -28.86 21.49 -22.20
N ALA A 286 -29.62 21.10 -23.23
CA ALA A 286 -31.04 20.77 -23.11
C ALA A 286 -31.27 19.55 -22.19
N THR A 287 -30.49 18.47 -22.34
CA THR A 287 -30.54 17.28 -21.47
C THR A 287 -30.24 17.67 -20.02
N LEU A 288 -29.16 18.42 -19.74
CA LEU A 288 -28.84 18.86 -18.38
C LEU A 288 -29.97 19.68 -17.74
N LYS A 289 -30.62 20.57 -18.51
CA LYS A 289 -31.80 21.35 -18.06
C LYS A 289 -33.02 20.47 -17.81
N THR A 290 -33.37 19.58 -18.74
CA THR A 290 -34.53 18.65 -18.62
C THR A 290 -34.39 17.74 -17.39
N PHE A 291 -33.20 17.21 -17.15
CA PHE A 291 -32.88 16.37 -15.99
C PHE A 291 -32.55 17.18 -14.71
N LYS A 292 -32.65 18.52 -14.76
CA LYS A 292 -32.37 19.46 -13.65
C LYS A 292 -30.97 19.27 -13.02
N ILE A 293 -29.99 18.81 -13.78
CA ILE A 293 -28.63 18.53 -13.29
C ILE A 293 -27.88 19.86 -13.09
N PRO A 294 -27.39 20.18 -11.88
CA PRO A 294 -26.80 21.48 -11.57
C PRO A 294 -25.38 21.62 -12.14
N VAL A 295 -25.20 22.54 -13.09
CA VAL A 295 -23.90 22.80 -13.75
C VAL A 295 -22.85 23.41 -12.81
N GLU A 296 -23.26 24.00 -11.68
CA GLU A 296 -22.38 24.58 -10.65
C GLU A 296 -21.47 23.57 -9.94
N ASN A 297 -21.84 22.28 -9.91
CA ASN A 297 -21.01 21.19 -9.39
C ASN A 297 -20.34 20.36 -10.50
N LEU A 298 -20.44 20.78 -11.77
CA LEU A 298 -19.70 20.17 -12.87
C LEU A 298 -18.20 20.49 -12.73
N SER A 299 -17.44 19.49 -12.28
CA SER A 299 -16.01 19.63 -11.98
C SER A 299 -15.09 19.16 -13.10
N ILE A 300 -15.48 18.10 -13.82
CA ILE A 300 -14.68 17.45 -14.84
C ILE A 300 -15.55 17.16 -16.07
N PHE A 301 -14.98 17.31 -17.26
CA PHE A 301 -15.60 16.88 -18.52
C PHE A 301 -14.64 16.02 -19.34
N TYR A 302 -15.17 14.97 -19.95
CA TYR A 302 -14.44 14.11 -20.88
C TYR A 302 -15.27 13.75 -22.12
N THR A 303 -14.64 13.82 -23.29
CA THR A 303 -15.11 13.23 -24.54
C THR A 303 -13.93 12.70 -25.34
N CYS A 304 -14.15 11.66 -26.14
CA CYS A 304 -13.16 11.12 -27.08
C CYS A 304 -13.64 11.33 -28.52
N THR A 305 -12.94 12.17 -29.28
CA THR A 305 -13.17 12.31 -30.73
C THR A 305 -11.90 12.46 -31.54
N GLN A 306 -12.01 12.13 -32.81
CA GLN A 306 -10.94 12.16 -33.80
C GLN A 306 -10.71 13.58 -34.39
N ALA A 307 -11.51 14.58 -33.98
CA ALA A 307 -11.49 15.94 -34.52
C ALA A 307 -11.13 16.97 -33.44
N PRO A 308 -9.87 17.46 -33.39
CA PRO A 308 -9.43 18.40 -32.35
C PRO A 308 -10.26 19.68 -32.28
N GLU A 309 -10.65 20.24 -33.42
CA GLU A 309 -11.52 21.43 -33.50
C GLU A 309 -12.93 21.20 -32.92
N TRP A 310 -13.42 19.97 -32.95
CA TRP A 310 -14.73 19.59 -32.38
C TRP A 310 -14.64 19.59 -30.86
N ASN A 311 -13.57 19.01 -30.31
CA ASN A 311 -13.25 19.08 -28.88
C ASN A 311 -13.04 20.53 -28.40
N GLU A 312 -12.30 21.36 -29.13
CA GLU A 312 -12.09 22.77 -28.75
C GLU A 312 -13.41 23.56 -28.71
N LYS A 313 -14.31 23.35 -29.69
CA LYS A 313 -15.64 24.00 -29.74
C LYS A 313 -16.56 23.55 -28.59
N LEU A 314 -16.64 22.24 -28.33
CA LEU A 314 -17.41 21.74 -27.19
C LEU A 314 -16.85 22.20 -25.85
N MET A 315 -15.52 22.19 -25.68
CA MET A 315 -14.90 22.68 -24.46
C MET A 315 -15.13 24.17 -24.22
N ALA A 316 -15.20 24.99 -25.28
CA ALA A 316 -15.59 26.40 -25.16
C ALA A 316 -17.04 26.53 -24.64
N GLY A 317 -17.97 25.71 -25.16
CA GLY A 317 -19.36 25.66 -24.70
C GLY A 317 -19.50 25.18 -23.25
N VAL A 318 -18.86 24.06 -22.89
CA VAL A 318 -18.91 23.52 -21.52
C VAL A 318 -18.27 24.49 -20.52
N LYS A 319 -17.22 25.24 -20.91
CA LYS A 319 -16.66 26.32 -20.10
C LYS A 319 -17.54 27.56 -20.00
N ALA A 320 -18.41 27.82 -20.98
CA ALA A 320 -19.42 28.88 -20.86
C ALA A 320 -20.52 28.51 -19.83
N MET A 321 -20.85 27.21 -19.70
CA MET A 321 -21.76 26.70 -18.67
C MET A 321 -21.11 26.62 -17.28
N SER A 322 -19.87 26.12 -17.18
CA SER A 322 -19.09 26.04 -15.93
C SER A 322 -17.63 26.44 -16.19
N PRO A 323 -17.23 27.69 -15.87
CA PRO A 323 -15.87 28.18 -16.16
C PRO A 323 -14.74 27.42 -15.46
N GLY A 324 -15.02 26.74 -14.35
CA GLY A 324 -14.05 25.98 -13.55
C GLY A 324 -13.77 24.55 -14.03
N VAL A 325 -14.50 24.06 -15.04
CA VAL A 325 -14.48 22.65 -15.45
C VAL A 325 -13.10 22.21 -15.99
N VAL A 326 -12.58 21.11 -15.43
CA VAL A 326 -11.34 20.47 -15.88
C VAL A 326 -11.62 19.60 -17.10
N SER A 327 -10.91 19.86 -18.20
CA SER A 327 -11.03 19.09 -19.44
C SER A 327 -10.04 17.93 -19.46
N LEU A 328 -10.52 16.68 -19.47
CA LEU A 328 -9.68 15.50 -19.73
C LEU A 328 -9.57 15.17 -21.24
N CYS A 329 -10.21 15.96 -22.09
CA CYS A 329 -10.26 15.77 -23.53
C CYS A 329 -8.86 15.92 -24.15
N GLY A 330 -8.49 15.03 -25.06
CA GLY A 330 -7.18 15.05 -25.73
C GLY A 330 -6.11 14.17 -25.09
N LEU A 331 -6.33 13.60 -23.90
CA LEU A 331 -5.41 12.61 -23.30
C LEU A 331 -5.29 11.33 -24.14
N ASP A 332 -6.38 10.94 -24.80
CA ASP A 332 -6.49 9.79 -25.72
C ASP A 332 -5.65 9.94 -27.01
N SER A 333 -5.52 11.18 -27.47
CA SER A 333 -4.85 11.59 -28.71
C SER A 333 -3.49 12.27 -28.47
N LEU A 334 -3.10 12.50 -27.21
CA LEU A 334 -1.88 13.17 -26.77
C LEU A 334 -0.63 12.63 -27.48
N ALA A 335 -0.44 11.31 -27.52
CA ALA A 335 0.74 10.73 -28.15
C ALA A 335 0.77 10.95 -29.66
N GLY A 336 -0.38 10.86 -30.34
CA GLY A 336 -0.51 11.11 -31.77
C GLY A 336 -0.24 12.56 -32.14
N HIS A 337 -0.76 13.51 -31.36
CA HIS A 337 -0.46 14.93 -31.53
C HIS A 337 1.03 15.22 -31.27
N ALA A 338 1.59 14.74 -30.17
CA ALA A 338 2.99 14.97 -29.82
C ALA A 338 3.97 14.36 -30.85
N CYS A 339 3.68 13.15 -31.32
CA CYS A 339 4.42 12.49 -32.39
C CYS A 339 4.37 13.30 -33.70
N LEU A 340 3.17 13.71 -34.14
CA LEU A 340 3.01 14.49 -35.37
C LEU A 340 3.73 15.84 -35.29
N GLN A 341 3.56 16.60 -34.20
CA GLN A 341 4.21 17.91 -34.03
C GLN A 341 5.73 17.80 -33.99
N GLY A 342 6.27 16.78 -33.31
CA GLY A 342 7.71 16.48 -33.34
C GLY A 342 8.21 16.21 -34.77
N ILE A 343 7.53 15.33 -35.52
CA ILE A 343 7.90 14.97 -36.90
C ILE A 343 7.86 16.19 -37.84
N LEU A 344 6.78 16.98 -37.81
CA LEU A 344 6.65 18.17 -38.64
C LEU A 344 7.78 19.18 -38.37
N ALA A 345 8.18 19.35 -37.11
CA ALA A 345 9.28 20.22 -36.72
C ALA A 345 10.67 19.76 -37.21
N THR A 346 10.83 18.53 -37.71
CA THR A 346 12.09 18.09 -38.34
C THR A 346 12.31 18.66 -39.75
N GLY A 347 11.24 19.10 -40.43
CA GLY A 347 11.29 19.47 -41.85
C GLY A 347 11.58 18.29 -42.81
N LEU A 348 11.58 17.05 -42.32
CA LEU A 348 11.83 15.82 -43.09
C LEU A 348 10.64 14.86 -43.09
N SER A 349 9.47 15.32 -42.63
CA SER A 349 8.21 14.56 -42.61
C SER A 349 7.94 13.84 -43.92
N ASP A 350 8.07 14.58 -45.02
CA ASP A 350 7.60 14.14 -46.33
C ASP A 350 8.49 13.01 -46.86
N LYS A 351 9.81 13.09 -46.61
CA LYS A 351 10.76 12.01 -46.95
C LYS A 351 10.51 10.73 -46.14
N VAL A 352 10.19 10.85 -44.85
CA VAL A 352 9.86 9.68 -44.00
C VAL A 352 8.57 9.02 -44.51
N GLN A 353 7.56 9.81 -44.88
CA GLN A 353 6.30 9.31 -45.43
C GLN A 353 6.45 8.70 -46.83
N GLU A 354 7.23 9.34 -47.71
CA GLU A 354 7.55 8.83 -49.05
C GLU A 354 8.26 7.48 -48.95
N PHE A 355 9.29 7.37 -48.10
CA PHE A 355 10.04 6.12 -47.92
C PHE A 355 9.18 4.98 -47.36
N ILE A 356 8.33 5.24 -46.35
CA ILE A 356 7.38 4.24 -45.84
C ILE A 356 6.39 3.79 -46.93
N SER A 357 5.88 4.74 -47.73
CA SER A 357 4.94 4.45 -48.83
C SER A 357 5.61 3.66 -49.97
N MET A 358 6.88 3.91 -50.24
CA MET A 358 7.69 3.13 -51.19
C MET A 358 7.93 1.69 -50.70
N ILE A 359 8.23 1.50 -49.41
CA ILE A 359 8.31 0.16 -48.80
C ILE A 359 6.94 -0.55 -48.86
N ALA A 360 5.83 0.18 -48.68
CA ALA A 360 4.47 -0.37 -48.79
C ALA A 360 4.18 -0.92 -50.19
N SER A 361 4.48 -0.15 -51.23
CA SER A 361 4.25 -0.55 -52.63
C SER A 361 5.18 -1.67 -53.11
N TYR A 362 6.37 -1.83 -52.50
CA TYR A 362 7.31 -2.92 -52.81
C TYR A 362 6.91 -4.29 -52.19
N SER A 363 5.86 -4.32 -51.35
CA SER A 363 5.41 -5.53 -50.62
C SER A 363 4.89 -6.69 -51.50
N ALA A 364 4.69 -6.46 -52.81
CA ALA A 364 4.13 -7.44 -53.73
C ALA A 364 5.10 -8.55 -54.21
N CYS A 365 6.39 -8.49 -53.86
CA CYS A 365 7.38 -9.49 -54.25
C CYS A 365 7.39 -10.72 -53.31
N SER A 366 7.87 -11.87 -53.80
CA SER A 366 7.89 -13.15 -53.06
C SER A 366 8.99 -13.20 -51.98
N VAL A 367 8.66 -12.73 -50.77
CA VAL A 367 9.60 -12.65 -49.63
C VAL A 367 9.82 -14.01 -48.94
N THR A 368 11.07 -14.48 -48.85
CA THR A 368 11.43 -15.70 -48.11
C THR A 368 11.51 -15.49 -46.59
N SER A 369 12.06 -14.36 -46.12
CA SER A 369 12.20 -14.06 -44.68
C SER A 369 10.85 -13.82 -43.99
N LYS A 370 10.62 -14.45 -42.83
CA LYS A 370 9.42 -14.24 -42.00
C LYS A 370 9.35 -12.79 -41.48
N HIS A 371 10.46 -12.26 -40.97
CA HIS A 371 10.55 -10.93 -40.37
C HIS A 371 10.28 -9.80 -41.37
N LEU A 372 10.70 -9.96 -42.63
CA LEU A 372 10.39 -9.01 -43.69
C LEU A 372 8.92 -9.10 -44.14
N ARG A 373 8.33 -10.30 -44.22
CA ARG A 373 6.89 -10.47 -44.49
C ARG A 373 6.02 -9.76 -43.44
N GLU A 374 6.38 -9.89 -42.17
CA GLU A 374 5.71 -9.18 -41.08
C GLU A 374 5.83 -7.66 -41.22
N LEU A 375 7.03 -7.14 -41.53
CA LEU A 375 7.24 -5.71 -41.79
C LEU A 375 6.38 -5.21 -42.96
N PHE A 376 6.41 -5.89 -44.11
CA PHE A 376 5.63 -5.49 -45.28
C PHE A 376 4.12 -5.50 -45.01
N HIS A 377 3.60 -6.48 -44.27
CA HIS A 377 2.18 -6.53 -43.87
C HIS A 377 1.78 -5.44 -42.84
N VAL A 378 2.73 -4.95 -42.02
CA VAL A 378 2.52 -3.80 -41.14
C VAL A 378 2.52 -2.50 -41.95
N VAL A 379 3.51 -2.34 -42.83
CA VAL A 379 3.68 -1.14 -43.67
C VAL A 379 2.56 -1.01 -44.72
N SER A 380 2.02 -2.12 -45.24
CA SER A 380 0.89 -2.10 -46.19
C SER A 380 -0.44 -1.61 -45.60
N LYS A 381 -0.51 -1.40 -44.28
CA LYS A 381 -1.65 -0.77 -43.60
C LYS A 381 -1.54 0.75 -43.54
N TRP A 382 -0.36 1.30 -43.82
CA TRP A 382 -0.11 2.74 -43.86
C TRP A 382 -0.83 3.39 -45.03
N LYS A 383 -1.54 4.50 -44.80
CA LYS A 383 -2.31 5.20 -45.85
C LYS A 383 -1.90 6.65 -46.06
N ASN A 384 -1.69 7.43 -45.00
CA ASN A 384 -1.38 8.87 -45.08
C ASN A 384 -0.89 9.45 -43.74
N THR A 385 -0.54 10.73 -43.71
CA THR A 385 -0.12 11.47 -42.51
C THR A 385 -1.19 11.54 -41.40
N SER A 386 -2.48 11.55 -41.73
CA SER A 386 -3.55 11.50 -40.71
C SER A 386 -3.59 10.18 -39.93
N THR A 387 -2.90 9.14 -40.43
CA THR A 387 -2.69 7.87 -39.71
C THR A 387 -1.77 8.04 -38.49
N ILE A 388 -0.91 9.08 -38.42
CA ILE A 388 -0.04 9.33 -37.25
C ILE A 388 -0.87 9.74 -36.03
N MET A 389 -1.90 10.57 -36.22
CA MET A 389 -2.72 11.09 -35.11
C MET A 389 -3.56 9.98 -34.45
N THR A 390 -4.09 9.06 -35.25
CA THR A 390 -4.96 7.95 -34.79
C THR A 390 -4.18 6.67 -34.45
N GLU A 391 -3.06 6.41 -35.14
CA GLU A 391 -2.28 5.18 -35.02
C GLU A 391 -0.79 5.42 -34.71
N CYS A 392 -0.48 6.41 -33.85
CA CYS A 392 0.88 6.70 -33.35
C CYS A 392 1.70 5.45 -32.94
N LEU A 393 1.04 4.47 -32.32
CA LEU A 393 1.66 3.20 -31.92
C LEU A 393 2.02 2.32 -33.14
N LEU A 394 1.23 2.32 -34.20
CA LEU A 394 1.55 1.64 -35.46
C LEU A 394 2.73 2.33 -36.14
N PHE A 395 2.70 3.67 -36.24
CA PHE A 395 3.79 4.45 -36.83
C PHE A 395 5.12 4.18 -36.12
N SER A 396 5.15 4.33 -34.81
CA SER A 396 6.39 4.23 -34.02
C SER A 396 6.95 2.81 -34.04
N ARG A 397 6.09 1.77 -33.94
CA ARG A 397 6.50 0.37 -34.15
C ARG A 397 7.03 0.12 -35.57
N THR A 398 6.46 0.78 -36.58
CA THR A 398 6.93 0.69 -37.97
C THR A 398 8.32 1.31 -38.12
N ILE A 399 8.56 2.50 -37.56
CA ILE A 399 9.89 3.14 -37.51
C ILE A 399 10.89 2.20 -36.83
N CYS A 400 10.62 1.72 -35.61
CA CYS A 400 11.52 0.80 -34.90
C CYS A 400 11.80 -0.48 -35.70
N ARG A 401 10.80 -1.04 -36.39
CA ARG A 401 10.98 -2.26 -37.20
C ARG A 401 11.82 -1.99 -38.46
N ILE A 402 11.60 -0.87 -39.16
CA ILE A 402 12.43 -0.45 -40.30
C ILE A 402 13.88 -0.24 -39.85
N SER A 403 14.12 0.51 -38.77
CA SER A 403 15.45 0.74 -38.22
C SER A 403 16.16 -0.56 -37.84
N SER A 404 15.45 -1.50 -37.18
CA SER A 404 16.00 -2.81 -36.79
C SER A 404 16.31 -3.75 -37.97
N LEU A 405 15.65 -3.56 -39.12
CA LEU A 405 15.78 -4.41 -40.30
C LEU A 405 16.50 -3.71 -41.47
N TRP A 406 17.13 -2.55 -41.26
CA TRP A 406 17.73 -1.74 -42.33
C TRP A 406 18.69 -2.52 -43.23
N GLU A 407 19.62 -3.28 -42.64
CA GLU A 407 20.56 -4.14 -43.37
C GLU A 407 19.88 -5.31 -44.11
N ALA A 408 18.82 -5.86 -43.52
CA ALA A 408 18.04 -6.93 -44.13
C ALA A 408 17.19 -6.42 -45.30
N LEU A 409 16.65 -5.19 -45.19
CA LEU A 409 15.97 -4.48 -46.26
C LEU A 409 16.94 -4.15 -47.40
N TYR A 410 18.11 -3.57 -47.11
CA TYR A 410 19.12 -3.25 -48.12
C TYR A 410 19.56 -4.49 -48.91
N LYS A 411 19.89 -5.59 -48.22
CA LYS A 411 20.23 -6.86 -48.86
C LYS A 411 19.05 -7.48 -49.62
N TYR A 412 17.83 -7.37 -49.11
CA TYR A 412 16.64 -7.90 -49.78
C TYR A 412 16.33 -7.15 -51.08
N VAL A 413 16.29 -5.81 -51.03
CA VAL A 413 16.05 -4.96 -52.20
C VAL A 413 17.19 -5.12 -53.20
N GLY A 414 18.46 -5.06 -52.77
CA GLY A 414 19.63 -5.23 -53.65
C GLY A 414 19.64 -6.54 -54.45
N ASN A 415 19.07 -7.62 -53.89
CA ASN A 415 18.97 -8.92 -54.56
C ASN A 415 17.78 -9.07 -55.54
N HIS A 416 16.78 -8.17 -55.51
CA HIS A 416 15.55 -8.28 -56.31
C HIS A 416 15.41 -7.13 -57.32
N LYS A 417 15.81 -7.37 -58.58
CA LYS A 417 15.65 -6.39 -59.67
C LYS A 417 14.17 -6.18 -60.01
N GLY A 418 13.67 -4.95 -59.82
CA GLY A 418 12.32 -4.51 -60.16
C GLY A 418 12.32 -3.13 -60.84
N PRO A 419 11.19 -2.67 -61.40
CA PRO A 419 11.11 -1.39 -62.13
C PRO A 419 11.31 -0.18 -61.21
N ASN A 420 11.71 0.96 -61.82
CA ASN A 420 12.01 2.31 -61.30
C ASN A 420 12.03 2.60 -59.78
N ALA A 421 10.99 2.24 -59.03
CA ALA A 421 10.95 2.36 -57.56
C ALA A 421 12.13 1.64 -56.86
N HIS A 422 12.68 0.58 -57.45
CA HIS A 422 13.85 -0.15 -56.93
C HIS A 422 15.08 0.76 -56.72
N SER A 423 15.44 1.54 -57.73
CA SER A 423 16.59 2.47 -57.68
C SER A 423 16.40 3.55 -56.60
N GLN A 424 15.18 4.05 -56.46
CA GLN A 424 14.84 5.11 -55.49
C GLN A 424 14.82 4.57 -54.05
N ILE A 425 14.35 3.34 -53.81
CA ILE A 425 14.43 2.67 -52.49
C ILE A 425 15.89 2.43 -52.09
N CYS A 426 16.75 1.97 -53.02
CA CYS A 426 18.18 1.81 -52.76
C CYS A 426 18.83 3.15 -52.38
N SER A 427 18.56 4.21 -53.14
CA SER A 427 19.07 5.56 -52.84
C SER A 427 18.67 6.08 -51.46
N TYR A 428 17.46 5.78 -50.99
CA TYR A 428 17.04 6.13 -49.62
C TYR A 428 17.69 5.24 -48.54
N LEU A 429 17.94 3.95 -48.82
CA LEU A 429 18.63 3.04 -47.88
C LEU A 429 20.12 3.35 -47.75
N GLU A 430 20.71 3.98 -48.77
CA GLU A 430 22.09 4.48 -48.81
C GLU A 430 22.24 5.91 -48.24
N ASP A 431 21.14 6.64 -47.99
CA ASP A 431 21.21 7.97 -47.36
C ASP A 431 21.50 7.85 -45.84
N HIS A 432 22.77 8.02 -45.47
CA HIS A 432 23.23 8.02 -44.07
C HIS A 432 22.48 9.05 -43.20
N LYS A 433 21.96 10.15 -43.76
CA LYS A 433 21.18 11.16 -43.03
C LYS A 433 19.77 10.67 -42.74
N LEU A 434 19.16 9.93 -43.68
CA LEU A 434 17.86 9.29 -43.48
C LEU A 434 17.97 8.18 -42.42
N ARG A 435 19.01 7.34 -42.50
CA ARG A 435 19.26 6.28 -41.50
C ARG A 435 19.46 6.86 -40.09
N LEU A 436 20.26 7.92 -39.98
CA LEU A 436 20.46 8.67 -38.73
C LEU A 436 19.13 9.20 -38.14
N LEU A 437 18.25 9.75 -38.99
CA LEU A 437 16.90 10.18 -38.59
C LEU A 437 16.03 9.01 -38.11
N PHE A 438 16.04 7.87 -38.80
CA PHE A 438 15.25 6.70 -38.42
C PHE A 438 15.71 6.05 -37.10
N LEU A 439 17.02 6.06 -36.82
CA LEU A 439 17.57 5.64 -35.52
C LEU A 439 17.14 6.61 -34.41
N PHE A 440 17.20 7.93 -34.66
CA PHE A 440 16.75 8.94 -33.70
C PHE A 440 15.25 8.85 -33.41
N LEU A 441 14.40 8.71 -34.43
CA LEU A 441 12.95 8.59 -34.26
C LEU A 441 12.57 7.30 -33.51
N ALA A 442 13.27 6.19 -33.76
CA ALA A 442 13.03 4.94 -33.03
C ALA A 442 13.29 5.09 -31.51
N TYR A 443 14.36 5.80 -31.14
CA TYR A 443 14.67 6.12 -29.74
C TYR A 443 13.70 7.15 -29.15
N ALA A 444 13.49 8.29 -29.83
CA ALA A 444 12.76 9.42 -29.27
C ALA A 444 11.26 9.15 -29.10
N LEU A 445 10.67 8.24 -29.89
CA LEU A 445 9.24 7.87 -29.81
C LEU A 445 8.95 6.73 -28.82
N GLU A 446 9.97 6.09 -28.23
CA GLU A 446 9.80 4.93 -27.35
C GLU A 446 8.91 5.25 -26.12
N LEU A 447 9.14 6.39 -25.46
CA LEU A 447 8.34 6.81 -24.30
C LEU A 447 6.87 7.09 -24.66
N LEU A 448 6.60 7.67 -25.84
CA LEU A 448 5.23 7.84 -26.36
C LEU A 448 4.57 6.50 -26.71
N CYS A 449 5.33 5.48 -27.14
CA CYS A 449 4.79 4.13 -27.36
C CYS A 449 4.29 3.52 -26.06
N VAL A 450 5.13 3.55 -25.01
CA VAL A 450 4.80 3.01 -23.68
C VAL A 450 3.53 3.68 -23.15
N PHE A 451 3.44 5.01 -23.24
CA PHE A 451 2.26 5.77 -22.83
C PHE A 451 1.00 5.35 -23.61
N GLN A 452 1.05 5.24 -24.95
CA GLN A 452 -0.10 4.83 -25.75
C GLN A 452 -0.50 3.36 -25.49
N GLU A 453 0.43 2.49 -25.10
CA GLU A 453 0.11 1.14 -24.66
C GLU A 453 -0.58 1.11 -23.29
N THR A 454 -0.15 1.94 -22.34
CA THR A 454 -0.81 2.11 -21.04
C THR A 454 -2.25 2.59 -21.20
N LEU A 455 -2.48 3.58 -22.07
CA LEU A 455 -3.84 4.02 -22.45
C LEU A 455 -4.68 2.88 -23.04
N LYS A 456 -4.13 2.12 -24.01
CA LYS A 456 -4.86 1.01 -24.66
C LYS A 456 -5.14 -0.18 -23.73
N LYS A 457 -4.39 -0.36 -22.66
CA LYS A 457 -4.62 -1.39 -21.64
C LYS A 457 -5.73 -1.00 -20.65
N GLY A 458 -6.20 0.25 -20.67
CA GLY A 458 -7.22 0.75 -19.74
C GLY A 458 -6.66 1.01 -18.33
N ALA A 459 -5.48 1.62 -18.26
CA ALA A 459 -4.89 2.05 -17.00
C ALA A 459 -5.72 3.16 -16.33
N GLU A 460 -5.50 3.37 -15.03
CA GLU A 460 -6.24 4.37 -14.27
C GLU A 460 -5.89 5.81 -14.68
N VAL A 461 -6.85 6.74 -14.66
CA VAL A 461 -6.59 8.16 -15.01
C VAL A 461 -5.50 8.78 -14.15
N GLN A 462 -5.44 8.44 -12.86
CA GLN A 462 -4.37 8.91 -11.98
C GLN A 462 -2.99 8.48 -12.49
N GLN A 463 -2.84 7.24 -12.98
CA GLN A 463 -1.60 6.76 -13.60
C GLN A 463 -1.33 7.46 -14.94
N ILE A 464 -2.35 7.64 -15.78
CA ILE A 464 -2.24 8.35 -17.07
C ILE A 464 -1.72 9.78 -16.87
N LEU A 465 -2.23 10.51 -15.87
CA LEU A 465 -1.79 11.87 -15.56
C LEU A 465 -0.35 11.91 -15.01
N GLN A 466 0.04 10.93 -14.20
CA GLN A 466 1.42 10.79 -13.72
C GLN A 466 2.40 10.47 -14.85
N ASP A 467 2.06 9.51 -15.72
CA ASP A 467 2.88 9.14 -16.87
C ASP A 467 3.02 10.33 -17.83
N ALA A 468 1.94 11.06 -18.11
CA ALA A 468 2.00 12.26 -18.94
C ALA A 468 2.87 13.37 -18.33
N SER A 469 2.83 13.56 -17.01
CA SER A 469 3.76 14.46 -16.30
C SER A 469 5.22 13.99 -16.39
N ALA A 470 5.46 12.68 -16.28
CA ALA A 470 6.78 12.08 -16.44
C ALA A 470 7.32 12.22 -17.87
N LEU A 471 6.47 12.16 -18.91
CA LEU A 471 6.83 12.46 -20.29
C LEU A 471 7.34 13.90 -20.44
N VAL A 472 6.63 14.89 -19.90
CA VAL A 472 7.06 16.31 -19.97
C VAL A 472 8.44 16.48 -19.34
N LYS A 473 8.66 15.92 -18.15
CA LYS A 473 9.96 15.97 -17.47
C LYS A 473 11.07 15.29 -18.29
N SER A 474 10.78 14.13 -18.87
CA SER A 474 11.75 13.33 -19.63
C SER A 474 12.14 13.99 -20.95
N TYR A 475 11.17 14.52 -21.70
CA TYR A 475 11.41 15.22 -22.97
C TYR A 475 12.04 16.60 -22.76
N ALA A 476 11.63 17.38 -21.76
CA ALA A 476 12.32 18.63 -21.42
C ALA A 476 13.80 18.37 -21.08
N ALA A 477 14.08 17.33 -20.28
CA ALA A 477 15.45 16.93 -19.91
C ALA A 477 16.24 16.24 -21.04
N ALA A 478 15.65 16.05 -22.23
CA ALA A 478 16.37 15.53 -23.40
C ALA A 478 17.19 16.62 -24.12
N PHE A 479 16.78 17.90 -24.01
CA PHE A 479 17.40 19.01 -24.74
C PHE A 479 17.61 20.31 -23.93
N LEU A 480 17.04 20.45 -22.74
CA LEU A 480 17.24 21.62 -21.86
C LEU A 480 18.24 21.36 -20.75
N LYS A 481 18.97 22.42 -20.36
CA LYS A 481 19.79 22.46 -19.14
C LYS A 481 18.92 22.25 -17.88
N PRO A 482 19.42 21.58 -16.82
CA PRO A 482 18.62 21.25 -15.63
C PRO A 482 17.85 22.42 -15.00
N VAL A 483 18.47 23.59 -14.89
CA VAL A 483 17.83 24.81 -14.37
C VAL A 483 16.67 25.28 -15.25
N ALA A 484 16.77 25.13 -16.56
CA ALA A 484 15.69 25.49 -17.49
C ALA A 484 14.56 24.45 -17.47
N VAL A 485 14.86 23.16 -17.30
CA VAL A 485 13.85 22.12 -17.05
C VAL A 485 13.03 22.46 -15.80
N GLU A 486 13.69 22.76 -14.68
CA GLU A 486 13.01 23.10 -13.44
C GLU A 486 12.16 24.38 -13.56
N GLN A 487 12.69 25.43 -14.21
CA GLN A 487 11.92 26.64 -14.48
C GLN A 487 10.72 26.38 -15.40
N TYR A 488 10.84 25.51 -16.40
CA TYR A 488 9.75 25.15 -17.29
C TYR A 488 8.66 24.35 -16.56
N LEU A 489 9.03 23.31 -15.80
CA LEU A 489 8.08 22.50 -15.02
C LEU A 489 7.34 23.31 -13.95
N ARG A 490 7.93 24.39 -13.42
CA ARG A 490 7.30 25.30 -12.46
C ARG A 490 6.43 26.39 -13.11
N LYS A 491 6.84 26.94 -14.27
CA LYS A 491 6.20 28.14 -14.88
C LYS A 491 5.38 27.87 -16.15
N GLY A 492 5.52 26.71 -16.78
CA GLY A 492 4.81 26.33 -18.02
C GLY A 492 5.13 27.18 -19.26
N ASN A 493 6.07 28.12 -19.19
CA ASN A 493 6.23 29.15 -20.22
C ASN A 493 7.05 28.63 -21.43
N GLU A 494 6.41 28.54 -22.59
CA GLU A 494 7.00 28.06 -23.86
C GLU A 494 8.23 28.86 -24.33
N SER A 495 8.38 30.13 -23.93
CA SER A 495 9.60 30.90 -24.23
C SER A 495 10.87 30.29 -23.64
N ILE A 496 10.74 29.46 -22.58
CA ILE A 496 11.85 28.72 -21.99
C ILE A 496 12.33 27.61 -22.95
N LEU A 497 11.40 26.94 -23.65
CA LEU A 497 11.72 25.90 -24.64
C LEU A 497 12.44 26.49 -25.86
N ASN A 498 11.99 27.65 -26.33
CA ASN A 498 12.51 28.29 -27.55
C ASN A 498 13.82 29.07 -27.35
N ASN A 499 14.23 29.35 -26.11
CA ASN A 499 15.43 30.12 -25.82
C ASN A 499 16.71 29.29 -25.95
N LYS A 500 17.49 29.54 -27.01
CA LYS A 500 18.77 28.87 -27.31
C LYS A 500 19.78 28.87 -26.15
N LYS A 501 19.73 29.83 -25.22
CA LYS A 501 20.63 29.83 -24.03
C LYS A 501 20.33 28.68 -23.06
N ASN A 502 19.10 28.16 -23.09
CA ASN A 502 18.63 27.08 -22.23
C ASN A 502 18.92 25.68 -22.79
N HIS A 503 19.27 25.57 -24.08
CA HIS A 503 19.53 24.29 -24.75
C HIS A 503 20.86 23.68 -24.28
N LEU A 504 20.91 22.34 -24.28
CA LEU A 504 22.12 21.55 -24.08
C LEU A 504 23.03 21.62 -25.33
N PRO A 505 24.37 21.55 -25.16
CA PRO A 505 25.27 21.32 -26.30
C PRO A 505 25.01 19.93 -26.91
N PHE A 506 25.36 19.76 -28.19
CA PHE A 506 25.08 18.54 -28.97
C PHE A 506 25.44 17.25 -28.24
N ASP A 507 26.65 17.16 -27.66
CA ASP A 507 27.18 15.96 -27.00
C ASP A 507 26.39 15.55 -25.74
N LEU A 508 25.51 16.43 -25.22
CA LEU A 508 24.65 16.17 -24.07
C LEU A 508 23.16 16.06 -24.42
N VAL A 509 22.76 16.31 -25.68
CA VAL A 509 21.39 16.11 -26.14
C VAL A 509 21.10 14.61 -26.26
N LYS A 510 20.00 14.14 -25.67
CA LYS A 510 19.66 12.71 -25.68
C LYS A 510 19.18 12.26 -27.06
N VAL A 511 20.06 11.64 -27.83
CA VAL A 511 19.76 11.07 -29.16
C VAL A 511 19.67 9.54 -29.18
N GLY A 512 20.10 8.87 -28.11
CA GLY A 512 20.10 7.40 -27.97
C GLY A 512 21.43 6.75 -28.41
N PRO A 513 21.75 5.55 -27.87
CA PRO A 513 23.05 4.91 -28.09
C PRO A 513 23.31 4.58 -29.56
N GLN A 514 22.32 4.02 -30.26
CA GLN A 514 22.46 3.65 -31.68
C GLN A 514 22.78 4.85 -32.59
N VAL A 515 22.33 6.06 -32.22
CA VAL A 515 22.65 7.30 -32.96
C VAL A 515 24.10 7.73 -32.68
N ALA A 516 24.55 7.65 -31.44
CA ALA A 516 25.93 7.94 -31.06
C ALA A 516 26.92 6.98 -31.72
N ASP A 517 26.61 5.67 -31.71
CA ASP A 517 27.40 4.63 -32.36
C ASP A 517 27.49 4.90 -33.87
N TYR A 518 26.37 5.19 -34.54
CA TYR A 518 26.31 5.46 -35.97
C TYR A 518 27.08 6.73 -36.37
N LEU A 519 26.98 7.80 -35.56
CA LEU A 519 27.77 9.02 -35.74
C LEU A 519 29.28 8.79 -35.58
N SER A 520 29.68 7.88 -34.68
CA SER A 520 31.09 7.52 -34.50
C SER A 520 31.64 6.74 -35.70
N GLN A 521 30.83 5.86 -36.29
CA GLN A 521 31.20 5.02 -37.43
C GLN A 521 31.23 5.80 -38.76
N HIS A 522 30.29 6.72 -38.96
CA HIS A 522 30.11 7.48 -40.21
C HIS A 522 30.56 8.95 -40.11
N LYS A 523 31.58 9.22 -39.28
CA LYS A 523 32.01 10.57 -38.91
C LYS A 523 32.38 11.43 -40.12
N GLU A 524 33.15 10.90 -41.07
CA GLU A 524 33.62 11.66 -42.24
C GLU A 524 32.45 12.08 -43.17
N GLU A 525 31.51 11.17 -43.39
CA GLU A 525 30.33 11.36 -44.26
C GLU A 525 29.29 12.32 -43.65
N LEU A 526 29.18 12.32 -42.31
CA LEU A 526 28.17 13.10 -41.57
C LEU A 526 28.69 14.42 -40.99
N THR A 527 29.99 14.70 -41.01
CA THR A 527 30.59 15.90 -40.37
C THR A 527 29.88 17.21 -40.78
N ALA A 528 29.59 17.40 -42.08
CA ALA A 528 28.89 18.59 -42.58
C ALA A 528 27.38 18.66 -42.23
N HIS A 529 26.82 17.60 -41.64
CA HIS A 529 25.39 17.48 -41.31
C HIS A 529 25.11 17.52 -39.80
N ILE A 530 26.10 17.32 -38.92
CA ILE A 530 25.94 17.28 -37.46
C ILE A 530 25.21 18.53 -36.93
N ASP A 531 25.62 19.73 -37.35
CA ASP A 531 24.97 21.00 -36.95
C ASP A 531 23.50 21.08 -37.36
N ASN A 532 23.13 20.49 -38.50
CA ASN A 532 21.77 20.48 -38.99
C ASN A 532 20.93 19.44 -38.22
N PHE A 533 21.51 18.27 -37.98
CA PHE A 533 20.92 17.20 -37.18
C PHE A 533 20.67 17.67 -35.73
N HIS A 534 21.61 18.38 -35.11
CA HIS A 534 21.43 18.98 -33.78
C HIS A 534 20.26 19.97 -33.72
N LYS A 535 20.16 20.88 -34.69
CA LYS A 535 19.03 21.84 -34.81
C LYS A 535 17.70 21.12 -34.98
N MET A 536 17.66 20.09 -35.83
CA MET A 536 16.50 19.25 -36.07
C MET A 536 16.06 18.48 -34.81
N THR A 537 17.01 17.90 -34.06
CA THR A 537 16.73 17.22 -32.79
C THR A 537 16.15 18.17 -31.73
N ILE A 538 16.71 19.38 -31.62
CA ILE A 538 16.16 20.42 -30.71
C ILE A 538 14.75 20.83 -31.15
N ALA A 539 14.51 21.05 -32.45
CA ALA A 539 13.19 21.40 -32.97
C ALA A 539 12.15 20.30 -32.70
N PHE A 540 12.52 19.03 -32.95
CA PHE A 540 11.70 17.85 -32.63
C PHE A 540 11.28 17.83 -31.16
N TYR A 541 12.25 17.86 -30.23
CA TYR A 541 11.94 17.80 -28.80
C TYR A 541 11.20 19.05 -28.30
N THR A 542 11.46 20.23 -28.87
CA THR A 542 10.74 21.47 -28.55
C THR A 542 9.26 21.35 -28.91
N ALA A 543 8.94 20.97 -30.14
CA ALA A 543 7.56 20.84 -30.62
C ALA A 543 6.81 19.69 -29.92
N LEU A 544 7.48 18.55 -29.73
CA LEU A 544 6.93 17.41 -29.00
C LEU A 544 6.61 17.78 -27.54
N THR A 545 7.55 18.40 -26.81
CA THR A 545 7.34 18.79 -25.41
C THR A 545 6.20 19.80 -25.26
N ALA A 546 6.15 20.81 -26.14
CA ALA A 546 5.06 21.78 -26.16
C ALA A 546 3.69 21.12 -26.43
N SER A 547 3.63 20.19 -27.39
CA SER A 547 2.41 19.47 -27.73
C SER A 547 1.92 18.53 -26.61
N VAL A 548 2.83 17.89 -25.87
CA VAL A 548 2.46 17.10 -24.67
C VAL A 548 1.85 18.03 -23.62
N VAL A 549 2.51 19.15 -23.30
CA VAL A 549 2.03 20.11 -22.29
C VAL A 549 0.69 20.75 -22.68
N LYS A 550 0.48 21.10 -23.96
CA LYS A 550 -0.82 21.61 -24.46
C LYS A 550 -1.96 20.59 -24.28
N SER A 551 -1.63 19.30 -24.24
CA SER A 551 -2.60 18.20 -24.11
C SER A 551 -2.87 17.78 -22.66
N LEU A 552 -2.28 18.45 -21.67
CA LEU A 552 -2.53 18.18 -20.25
C LEU A 552 -3.78 18.93 -19.74
N PRO A 553 -4.59 18.32 -18.85
CA PRO A 553 -5.80 18.95 -18.30
C PRO A 553 -5.50 20.07 -17.31
N LEU A 554 -4.32 20.03 -16.69
CA LEU A 554 -3.83 20.95 -15.68
C LEU A 554 -2.32 21.18 -15.88
N PRO A 555 -1.77 22.33 -15.43
CA PRO A 555 -0.32 22.57 -15.43
C PRO A 555 0.45 21.43 -14.74
N ASN A 556 1.66 21.13 -15.20
CA ASN A 556 2.47 20.04 -14.65
C ASN A 556 2.71 20.16 -13.13
N SER A 557 2.87 21.39 -12.63
CA SER A 557 2.95 21.68 -11.19
C SER A 557 1.67 21.27 -10.45
N ALA A 558 0.50 21.61 -10.98
CA ALA A 558 -0.80 21.24 -10.42
C ALA A 558 -1.06 19.72 -10.41
N LEU A 559 -0.63 19.00 -11.46
CA LEU A 559 -0.69 17.53 -11.48
C LEU A 559 0.17 16.86 -10.39
N SER A 560 1.35 17.44 -10.09
CA SER A 560 2.19 16.96 -8.99
C SER A 560 1.55 17.22 -7.62
N THR A 561 0.91 18.38 -7.43
CA THR A 561 0.12 18.71 -6.23
C THR A 561 -1.05 17.74 -6.05
N LEU A 562 -1.84 17.50 -7.11
CA LEU A 562 -2.97 16.57 -7.13
C LEU A 562 -2.54 15.16 -6.72
N THR A 563 -1.44 14.67 -7.31
CA THR A 563 -0.88 13.34 -6.98
C THR A 563 -0.49 13.22 -5.51
N ALA A 564 0.08 14.28 -4.93
CA ALA A 564 0.45 14.30 -3.52
C ALA A 564 -0.75 14.50 -2.56
N LEU A 565 -1.85 15.12 -3.00
CA LEU A 565 -3.09 15.24 -2.22
C LEU A 565 -3.94 13.96 -2.22
N LEU A 566 -3.94 13.20 -3.32
CA LEU A 566 -4.59 11.88 -3.41
C LEU A 566 -3.84 10.76 -2.67
N ASN A 567 -2.77 11.09 -1.95
CA ASN A 567 -2.06 10.19 -1.05
C ASN A 567 -2.02 10.83 0.36
N PRO A 568 -2.65 10.23 1.39
CA PRO A 568 -2.64 10.79 2.75
C PRO A 568 -1.23 11.07 3.29
N LEU A 569 -0.23 10.26 2.94
CA LEU A 569 1.17 10.44 3.33
C LEU A 569 1.87 11.57 2.55
N GLY A 570 1.33 11.93 1.37
CA GLY A 570 1.83 13.04 0.56
C GLY A 570 1.50 14.43 1.12
N ARG A 571 0.59 14.53 2.11
CA ARG A 571 0.11 15.81 2.67
C ARG A 571 1.21 16.72 3.22
N GLN A 572 2.32 16.16 3.70
CA GLN A 572 3.47 16.94 4.21
C GLN A 572 4.33 17.59 3.11
N ASN A 573 4.28 17.08 1.87
CA ASN A 573 5.10 17.55 0.75
C ASN A 573 4.42 18.65 -0.08
N VAL A 574 3.21 19.08 0.31
CA VAL A 574 2.40 20.08 -0.38
C VAL A 574 2.31 21.35 0.46
N SER A 575 2.57 22.50 -0.16
CA SER A 575 2.39 23.80 0.51
C SER A 575 0.95 24.31 0.34
N CYS A 576 0.43 25.03 1.35
CA CYS A 576 -0.90 25.64 1.31
C CYS A 576 -1.08 26.56 0.07
N LYS A 577 0.01 27.21 -0.38
CA LYS A 577 0.01 28.01 -1.62
C LYS A 577 -0.29 27.15 -2.86
N MET A 578 0.29 25.95 -2.98
CA MET A 578 0.03 25.04 -4.09
C MET A 578 -1.41 24.50 -4.08
N VAL A 579 -2.00 24.30 -2.90
CA VAL A 579 -3.42 23.91 -2.77
C VAL A 579 -4.34 25.06 -3.19
N ALA A 580 -4.04 26.30 -2.81
CA ALA A 580 -4.78 27.47 -3.25
C ALA A 580 -4.67 27.71 -4.76
N GLU A 581 -3.48 27.59 -5.35
CA GLU A 581 -3.27 27.66 -6.80
C GLU A 581 -4.07 26.56 -7.54
N LEU A 582 -4.09 25.34 -7.00
CA LEU A 582 -4.88 24.23 -7.54
C LEU A 582 -6.40 24.48 -7.43
N GLY A 583 -6.88 24.99 -6.29
CA GLY A 583 -8.28 25.35 -6.08
C GLY A 583 -8.77 26.47 -7.00
N SER A 584 -7.93 27.47 -7.29
CA SER A 584 -8.22 28.49 -8.32
C SER A 584 -8.20 27.91 -9.74
N LEU A 585 -7.27 27.00 -10.06
CA LEU A 585 -7.20 26.37 -11.39
C LEU A 585 -8.44 25.52 -11.74
N ILE A 586 -9.12 24.95 -10.73
CA ILE A 586 -10.36 24.18 -10.92
C ILE A 586 -11.63 24.97 -10.54
N GLY A 587 -11.52 26.30 -10.43
CA GLY A 587 -12.67 27.20 -10.21
C GLY A 587 -13.33 27.17 -8.83
N LEU A 588 -12.76 26.46 -7.85
CA LEU A 588 -13.27 26.44 -6.46
C LEU A 588 -12.91 27.69 -5.66
N CYS A 589 -11.85 28.41 -6.03
CA CYS A 589 -11.46 29.67 -5.40
C CYS A 589 -11.59 30.83 -6.40
N GLN A 590 -12.70 31.55 -6.31
CA GLN A 590 -13.03 32.68 -7.19
C GLN A 590 -12.47 34.01 -6.66
N ASN A 591 -12.25 34.11 -5.35
CA ASN A 591 -11.71 35.32 -4.71
C ASN A 591 -10.63 34.99 -3.65
N GLN A 592 -9.97 36.03 -3.12
CA GLN A 592 -8.87 35.87 -2.16
C GLN A 592 -9.33 35.34 -0.79
N LYS A 593 -10.61 35.48 -0.42
CA LYS A 593 -11.19 34.90 0.81
C LYS A 593 -11.32 33.39 0.65
N ASP A 594 -11.86 32.90 -0.47
CA ASP A 594 -11.95 31.46 -0.78
C ASP A 594 -10.57 30.81 -0.77
N ALA A 595 -9.59 31.46 -1.42
CA ALA A 595 -8.22 31.00 -1.47
C ALA A 595 -7.52 31.05 -0.10
N SER A 596 -8.03 31.83 0.87
CA SER A 596 -7.53 31.86 2.25
C SER A 596 -8.18 30.76 3.07
N GLN A 597 -9.51 30.62 3.01
CA GLN A 597 -10.23 29.52 3.62
C GLN A 597 -9.66 28.17 3.20
N LEU A 598 -9.40 27.94 1.90
CA LEU A 598 -8.79 26.69 1.42
C LEU A 598 -7.37 26.45 1.97
N ARG A 599 -6.60 27.49 2.32
CA ARG A 599 -5.29 27.33 2.97
C ARG A 599 -5.45 26.95 4.44
N ASP A 600 -6.41 27.56 5.12
CA ASP A 600 -6.68 27.33 6.53
C ASP A 600 -7.29 25.93 6.73
N ASP A 601 -8.26 25.54 5.89
CA ASP A 601 -8.84 24.20 5.79
C ASP A 601 -7.75 23.12 5.58
N PHE A 602 -6.82 23.38 4.66
CA PHE A 602 -5.71 22.46 4.37
C PHE A 602 -4.67 22.44 5.50
N LEU A 603 -4.47 23.55 6.21
CA LEU A 603 -3.58 23.62 7.36
C LEU A 603 -4.15 22.82 8.56
N GLU A 604 -5.47 22.88 8.80
CA GLU A 604 -6.16 22.00 9.78
C GLU A 604 -5.91 20.53 9.41
N TYR A 605 -6.10 20.15 8.14
CA TYR A 605 -5.79 18.80 7.63
C TYR A 605 -4.30 18.40 7.72
N GLN A 606 -3.36 19.35 7.65
CA GLN A 606 -1.93 19.08 7.86
C GLN A 606 -1.56 18.95 9.35
N LEU A 607 -2.36 19.50 10.26
CA LEU A 607 -2.06 19.55 11.71
C LEU A 607 -2.73 18.42 12.52
N ASP A 608 -3.76 17.75 12.01
CA ASP A 608 -4.47 16.64 12.69
C ASP A 608 -3.68 15.31 12.71
N VAL A 609 -2.36 15.41 12.92
CA VAL A 609 -1.40 14.28 12.90
C VAL A 609 -1.38 13.54 14.24
N ASP A 610 -1.81 14.18 15.33
CA ASP A 610 -1.68 13.65 16.70
C ASP A 610 -2.72 12.57 17.07
N ASN A 611 -3.70 12.30 16.19
CA ASN A 611 -4.82 11.37 16.45
C ASN A 611 -4.80 10.06 15.64
N GLU A 612 -3.87 9.88 14.68
CA GLU A 612 -3.88 8.72 13.78
C GLU A 612 -2.92 7.60 14.20
N GLU A 613 -3.43 6.36 14.27
CA GLU A 613 -2.58 5.16 14.32
C GLU A 613 -1.79 5.01 13.00
N PRO A 614 -0.55 4.47 13.03
CA PRO A 614 0.28 4.35 11.83
C PRO A 614 -0.35 3.37 10.83
N CYS A 615 -0.86 3.92 9.72
CA CYS A 615 -1.49 3.14 8.66
C CYS A 615 -0.46 2.34 7.85
N ASP A 616 -0.82 1.11 7.46
CA ASP A 616 0.09 0.16 6.82
C ASP A 616 0.51 0.64 5.41
N ALA A 617 1.82 0.69 5.15
CA ALA A 617 2.39 1.33 3.95
C ALA A 617 2.12 0.59 2.62
N THR A 618 1.30 -0.46 2.65
CA THR A 618 0.91 -1.28 1.50
C THR A 618 -0.51 -1.04 1.00
N ALA A 619 -1.32 -0.22 1.70
CA ALA A 619 -2.69 0.08 1.27
C ALA A 619 -2.69 0.85 -0.07
N SER A 620 -3.46 0.35 -1.04
CA SER A 620 -3.68 1.06 -2.30
C SER A 620 -4.58 2.29 -2.08
N SER A 621 -4.58 3.26 -3.00
CA SER A 621 -5.41 4.48 -2.89
C SER A 621 -6.92 4.20 -2.78
N ALA A 622 -7.35 3.00 -3.21
CA ALA A 622 -8.72 2.50 -3.11
C ALA A 622 -9.09 1.92 -1.73
N GLU A 623 -8.12 1.67 -0.84
CA GLU A 623 -8.33 1.12 0.52
C GLU A 623 -8.28 2.19 1.62
N VAL A 624 -7.96 3.43 1.27
CA VAL A 624 -8.02 4.58 2.19
C VAL A 624 -9.49 4.92 2.49
N ASP A 625 -9.87 4.90 3.76
CA ASP A 625 -11.20 5.30 4.21
C ASP A 625 -11.37 6.83 4.17
N TRP A 626 -11.56 7.37 2.96
CA TRP A 626 -11.73 8.80 2.71
C TRP A 626 -12.84 9.46 3.55
N LYS A 627 -13.80 8.69 4.09
CA LYS A 627 -14.84 9.17 5.00
C LYS A 627 -14.27 9.85 6.26
N LYS A 628 -13.11 9.40 6.74
CA LYS A 628 -12.43 9.98 7.92
C LYS A 628 -11.86 11.37 7.64
N PHE A 629 -11.49 11.64 6.39
CA PHE A 629 -10.82 12.88 5.96
C PHE A 629 -11.79 13.87 5.29
N VAL A 630 -12.96 13.41 4.85
CA VAL A 630 -14.04 14.22 4.27
C VAL A 630 -14.96 14.73 5.39
N GLY A 631 -14.38 15.52 6.31
CA GLY A 631 -15.04 16.07 7.50
C GLY A 631 -15.18 17.59 7.48
N LYS A 632 -16.35 18.10 7.91
CA LYS A 632 -16.80 19.52 7.84
C LYS A 632 -16.99 20.08 6.42
N SER A 633 -17.94 21.01 6.28
CA SER A 633 -18.28 21.67 5.02
C SER A 633 -17.26 22.76 4.68
N SER A 634 -16.22 22.39 3.94
CA SER A 634 -15.07 23.26 3.62
C SER A 634 -14.78 23.32 2.11
N ILE A 635 -13.98 24.29 1.66
CA ILE A 635 -13.59 24.39 0.24
C ILE A 635 -12.63 23.24 -0.09
N PHE A 636 -11.82 22.82 0.89
CA PHE A 636 -10.97 21.64 0.79
C PHE A 636 -11.77 20.34 0.57
N ARG A 637 -12.94 20.16 1.22
CA ARG A 637 -13.82 19.01 0.95
C ARG A 637 -14.25 18.95 -0.52
N LYS A 638 -14.66 20.10 -1.11
CA LYS A 638 -15.01 20.15 -2.53
C LYS A 638 -13.80 19.81 -3.42
N LEU A 639 -12.61 20.29 -3.08
CA LEU A 639 -11.36 19.99 -3.82
C LEU A 639 -11.07 18.49 -3.87
N ILE A 640 -11.14 17.79 -2.73
CA ILE A 640 -10.89 16.34 -2.67
C ILE A 640 -11.98 15.56 -3.41
N LEU A 641 -13.26 15.90 -3.23
CA LEU A 641 -14.36 15.23 -3.93
C LEU A 641 -14.28 15.41 -5.46
N SER A 642 -13.88 16.59 -5.96
CA SER A 642 -13.62 16.80 -7.40
C SER A 642 -12.54 15.85 -7.94
N PHE A 643 -11.49 15.54 -7.17
CA PHE A 643 -10.46 14.59 -7.61
C PHE A 643 -10.87 13.12 -7.44
N LEU A 644 -11.68 12.79 -6.43
CA LEU A 644 -12.26 11.44 -6.28
C LEU A 644 -13.38 11.16 -7.31
N ALA A 645 -13.93 12.20 -7.94
CA ALA A 645 -14.83 12.13 -9.10
C ALA A 645 -14.09 11.95 -10.44
N LEU A 646 -12.75 11.94 -10.47
CA LEU A 646 -12.00 11.57 -11.67
C LEU A 646 -12.42 10.19 -12.18
N PRO A 647 -12.51 9.99 -13.51
CA PRO A 647 -12.77 8.67 -14.06
C PRO A 647 -11.74 7.66 -13.57
N ARG A 648 -12.16 6.44 -13.25
CA ARG A 648 -11.19 5.36 -13.07
C ARG A 648 -10.49 5.07 -14.39
N VAL A 649 -11.24 4.93 -15.48
CA VAL A 649 -10.73 4.65 -16.84
C VAL A 649 -11.39 5.57 -17.87
N LEU A 650 -10.75 5.75 -19.03
CA LEU A 650 -11.26 6.57 -20.16
C LEU A 650 -11.73 5.74 -21.36
N ASN A 651 -11.48 4.43 -21.36
CA ASN A 651 -11.90 3.56 -22.46
C ASN A 651 -13.42 3.36 -22.40
N VAL A 652 -14.11 3.67 -23.51
CA VAL A 652 -15.58 3.67 -23.59
C VAL A 652 -16.20 2.33 -23.19
N ASP A 653 -15.67 1.19 -23.66
CA ASP A 653 -16.21 -0.13 -23.32
C ASP A 653 -16.06 -0.44 -21.83
N GLN A 654 -14.91 -0.09 -21.25
CA GLN A 654 -14.67 -0.25 -19.82
C GLN A 654 -15.54 0.69 -18.96
N VAL A 655 -15.74 1.95 -19.37
CA VAL A 655 -16.64 2.88 -18.65
C VAL A 655 -18.09 2.42 -18.75
N ILE A 656 -18.55 1.94 -19.92
CA ILE A 656 -19.88 1.35 -20.09
C ILE A 656 -20.05 0.11 -19.18
N SER A 657 -19.02 -0.73 -19.03
CA SER A 657 -19.06 -1.87 -18.10
C SER A 657 -19.14 -1.48 -16.61
N GLN A 658 -18.87 -0.22 -16.27
CA GLN A 658 -18.98 0.34 -14.92
C GLN A 658 -20.32 1.06 -14.67
N VAL A 659 -21.21 1.16 -15.67
CA VAL A 659 -22.52 1.81 -15.52
C VAL A 659 -23.41 1.00 -14.59
N CYS A 660 -23.82 1.61 -13.48
CA CYS A 660 -24.70 0.98 -12.50
C CYS A 660 -26.18 1.01 -12.97
N PHE A 661 -26.67 -0.12 -13.48
CA PHE A 661 -28.04 -0.34 -13.93
C PHE A 661 -28.96 -0.90 -12.79
N CYS A 662 -29.05 -0.24 -11.63
CA CYS A 662 -29.83 -0.73 -10.49
C CYS A 662 -30.38 0.42 -9.61
N PRO A 663 -31.56 0.29 -8.95
CA PRO A 663 -32.13 1.34 -8.09
C PRO A 663 -31.29 1.75 -6.87
N TYR A 664 -31.34 3.03 -6.53
CA TYR A 664 -30.79 3.57 -5.27
C TYR A 664 -31.70 3.24 -4.07
N VAL A 665 -31.54 2.04 -3.52
CA VAL A 665 -32.11 1.59 -2.23
C VAL A 665 -31.05 0.81 -1.46
N ASP A 666 -31.00 1.00 -0.15
CA ASP A 666 -30.06 0.30 0.74
C ASP A 666 -30.22 -1.23 0.68
N GLY A 667 -29.12 -1.93 0.39
CA GLY A 667 -29.01 -3.39 0.48
C GLY A 667 -28.92 -4.12 -0.86
N HIS A 668 -27.98 -5.06 -0.97
CA HIS A 668 -27.84 -5.95 -2.12
C HIS A 668 -29.15 -6.68 -2.43
N MET A 669 -29.58 -6.72 -3.69
CA MET A 669 -30.73 -7.53 -4.11
C MET A 669 -30.27 -8.95 -4.46
N TYR A 670 -30.82 -9.94 -3.75
CA TYR A 670 -30.50 -11.36 -3.96
C TYR A 670 -31.42 -11.99 -5.02
N LYS A 671 -30.88 -12.90 -5.82
CA LYS A 671 -31.61 -13.72 -6.80
C LYS A 671 -32.06 -15.04 -6.16
N VAL A 672 -33.07 -15.69 -6.76
CA VAL A 672 -33.44 -17.06 -6.36
C VAL A 672 -32.28 -17.99 -6.67
N GLY A 673 -31.85 -18.75 -5.67
CA GLY A 673 -30.66 -19.59 -5.72
C GLY A 673 -29.44 -19.01 -5.00
N ASP A 674 -29.40 -17.70 -4.70
CA ASP A 674 -28.27 -17.05 -4.04
C ASP A 674 -28.06 -17.55 -2.61
N LEU A 675 -26.79 -17.55 -2.18
CA LEU A 675 -26.39 -17.76 -0.80
C LEU A 675 -26.39 -16.43 -0.03
N VAL A 676 -26.87 -16.47 1.22
CA VAL A 676 -27.00 -15.31 2.10
C VAL A 676 -26.70 -15.68 3.55
N TRP A 677 -26.43 -14.68 4.38
CA TRP A 677 -26.47 -14.78 5.84
C TRP A 677 -27.67 -14.02 6.39
N GLY A 678 -28.27 -14.47 7.48
CA GLY A 678 -29.28 -13.69 8.22
C GLY A 678 -29.55 -14.27 9.60
N LYS A 679 -30.32 -13.55 10.41
CA LYS A 679 -30.69 -14.01 11.76
C LYS A 679 -31.94 -14.87 11.70
N ASN A 680 -31.82 -16.13 12.13
CA ASN A 680 -32.99 -16.92 12.50
C ASN A 680 -33.36 -16.60 13.96
N SER A 681 -34.66 -16.57 14.29
CA SER A 681 -35.28 -15.91 15.45
C SER A 681 -34.87 -16.38 16.85
N LEU A 682 -33.86 -17.24 16.98
CA LEU A 682 -33.36 -17.80 18.24
C LEU A 682 -31.82 -17.86 18.35
N HIS A 683 -31.03 -17.55 17.30
CA HIS A 683 -29.57 -17.81 17.26
C HIS A 683 -28.79 -16.76 16.43
N ASP A 684 -27.45 -16.87 16.46
CA ASP A 684 -26.48 -16.06 15.69
C ASP A 684 -26.72 -16.02 14.16
N MET A 685 -26.01 -15.11 13.47
CA MET A 685 -25.99 -15.00 12.00
C MET A 685 -25.73 -16.36 11.33
N TRP A 686 -26.72 -16.85 10.59
CA TRP A 686 -26.81 -18.20 10.04
C TRP A 686 -26.75 -18.18 8.50
N PRO A 687 -26.12 -19.17 7.84
CA PRO A 687 -26.11 -19.24 6.38
C PRO A 687 -27.40 -19.86 5.83
N GLY A 688 -27.92 -19.30 4.74
CA GLY A 688 -29.13 -19.73 4.04
C GLY A 688 -29.06 -19.57 2.53
N ARG A 689 -30.06 -20.10 1.83
CA ARG A 689 -30.22 -20.00 0.37
C ARG A 689 -31.59 -19.40 0.04
N VAL A 690 -31.63 -18.40 -0.83
CA VAL A 690 -32.88 -17.78 -1.29
C VAL A 690 -33.65 -18.78 -2.17
N LYS A 691 -34.90 -19.05 -1.79
CA LYS A 691 -35.80 -19.98 -2.47
C LYS A 691 -36.79 -19.24 -3.38
N GLU A 692 -37.41 -18.20 -2.84
CA GLU A 692 -38.42 -17.39 -3.51
C GLU A 692 -38.24 -15.92 -3.12
N LYS A 693 -38.62 -15.01 -4.01
CA LYS A 693 -38.54 -13.56 -3.82
C LYS A 693 -39.94 -12.97 -3.86
N ASN A 694 -40.35 -12.37 -2.74
CA ASN A 694 -41.57 -11.57 -2.62
C ASN A 694 -41.25 -10.09 -2.87
N SER A 695 -42.25 -9.21 -2.76
CA SER A 695 -42.10 -7.77 -3.08
C SER A 695 -41.13 -7.02 -2.14
N THR A 696 -41.02 -7.44 -0.87
CA THR A 696 -40.14 -6.80 0.14
C THR A 696 -39.33 -7.79 1.00
N SER A 697 -39.53 -9.08 0.78
CA SER A 697 -39.01 -10.19 1.59
C SER A 697 -38.51 -11.34 0.73
N TYR A 698 -37.69 -12.20 1.32
CA TYR A 698 -37.15 -13.41 0.70
C TYR A 698 -37.52 -14.62 1.55
N LEU A 699 -38.01 -15.68 0.91
CA LEU A 699 -38.13 -16.99 1.55
C LEU A 699 -36.75 -17.65 1.52
N VAL A 700 -36.10 -17.76 2.68
CA VAL A 700 -34.74 -18.29 2.83
C VAL A 700 -34.79 -19.68 3.46
N LYS A 701 -34.18 -20.64 2.78
CA LYS A 701 -33.93 -21.98 3.32
C LYS A 701 -32.61 -21.98 4.08
N TRP A 702 -32.66 -22.15 5.40
CA TRP A 702 -31.45 -22.23 6.22
C TRP A 702 -30.73 -23.56 6.05
N PHE A 703 -29.39 -23.53 6.02
CA PHE A 703 -28.62 -24.77 6.09
C PHE A 703 -28.68 -25.33 7.52
N GLY A 704 -28.80 -26.65 7.66
CA GLY A 704 -28.89 -27.31 8.98
C GLY A 704 -30.26 -27.29 9.66
N TYR A 705 -31.24 -26.50 9.18
CA TYR A 705 -32.63 -26.53 9.66
C TYR A 705 -33.61 -27.01 8.58
N SER A 706 -34.73 -27.57 9.00
CA SER A 706 -35.79 -28.08 8.11
C SER A 706 -36.90 -27.06 7.81
N VAL A 707 -36.80 -25.85 8.38
CA VAL A 707 -37.83 -24.80 8.30
C VAL A 707 -37.28 -23.64 7.49
N ASP A 708 -37.97 -23.30 6.40
CA ASP A 708 -37.69 -22.09 5.63
C ASP A 708 -38.29 -20.87 6.38
N SER A 709 -37.66 -19.69 6.27
CA SER A 709 -38.13 -18.48 6.95
C SER A 709 -38.22 -17.31 5.99
N GLU A 710 -39.24 -16.48 6.15
CA GLU A 710 -39.36 -15.22 5.42
C GLU A 710 -38.56 -14.12 6.14
N ILE A 711 -37.63 -13.49 5.41
CA ILE A 711 -36.69 -12.49 5.95
C ILE A 711 -36.70 -11.24 5.05
N PHE A 712 -36.70 -10.05 5.63
CA PHE A 712 -36.62 -8.79 4.89
C PHE A 712 -35.21 -8.52 4.36
N ASN A 713 -35.08 -7.80 3.24
CA ASN A 713 -33.78 -7.54 2.60
C ASN A 713 -32.72 -6.94 3.56
N LYS A 714 -33.15 -6.03 4.44
CA LYS A 714 -32.32 -5.35 5.45
C LYS A 714 -31.68 -6.31 6.47
N ASP A 715 -32.30 -7.47 6.70
CA ASP A 715 -31.90 -8.46 7.71
C ASP A 715 -31.02 -9.58 7.10
N LEU A 716 -30.71 -9.46 5.80
CA LEU A 716 -29.79 -10.33 5.07
C LEU A 716 -28.45 -9.65 4.79
N GLN A 717 -27.37 -10.43 4.77
CA GLN A 717 -26.04 -10.02 4.35
C GLN A 717 -25.55 -10.96 3.23
N PRO A 718 -24.73 -10.48 2.27
CA PRO A 718 -24.24 -11.32 1.17
C PRO A 718 -23.31 -12.41 1.70
N PHE A 719 -23.32 -13.60 1.07
CA PHE A 719 -22.50 -14.73 1.54
C PHE A 719 -21.00 -14.43 1.59
N SER A 720 -20.53 -13.51 0.74
CA SER A 720 -19.17 -12.96 0.73
C SER A 720 -18.75 -12.28 2.02
N ALA A 721 -19.69 -11.79 2.85
CA ALA A 721 -19.43 -11.16 4.16
C ALA A 721 -19.07 -12.19 5.26
N PHE A 722 -18.42 -13.29 4.89
CA PHE A 722 -18.12 -14.45 5.74
C PHE A 722 -17.39 -14.05 7.03
N VAL A 723 -16.33 -13.25 6.92
CA VAL A 723 -15.51 -12.80 8.06
C VAL A 723 -16.33 -12.02 9.10
N LYS A 724 -17.35 -11.27 8.67
CA LYS A 724 -18.25 -10.48 9.54
C LYS A 724 -19.38 -11.32 10.14
N CYS A 725 -19.88 -12.31 9.40
CA CYS A 725 -21.08 -13.08 9.78
C CYS A 725 -20.78 -14.41 10.48
N PHE A 726 -19.56 -14.94 10.36
CA PHE A 726 -19.16 -16.20 10.98
C PHE A 726 -18.97 -16.03 12.50
N CYS A 727 -19.73 -16.80 13.29
CA CYS A 727 -19.60 -16.82 14.75
C CYS A 727 -18.66 -17.95 15.21
N ALA A 728 -17.50 -17.57 15.76
CA ALA A 728 -16.46 -18.54 16.17
C ALA A 728 -16.86 -19.41 17.38
N SER A 729 -17.60 -18.87 18.35
CA SER A 729 -18.12 -19.64 19.50
C SER A 729 -19.18 -20.63 19.04
N SER A 730 -20.20 -20.18 18.30
CA SER A 730 -21.20 -21.08 17.72
C SER A 730 -20.58 -22.13 16.77
N PHE A 731 -19.47 -21.84 16.09
CA PHE A 731 -18.76 -22.85 15.29
C PHE A 731 -17.96 -23.87 16.12
N ALA A 732 -17.49 -23.49 17.32
CA ALA A 732 -16.84 -24.40 18.25
C ALA A 732 -17.87 -25.34 18.91
N ASP A 733 -18.97 -24.77 19.42
CA ASP A 733 -19.87 -25.44 20.36
C ASP A 733 -21.17 -25.97 19.72
N ASN A 734 -21.66 -25.37 18.62
CA ASN A 734 -22.90 -25.79 17.96
C ASN A 734 -22.63 -26.63 16.70
N THR A 735 -22.88 -27.93 16.81
CA THR A 735 -22.68 -28.89 15.69
C THR A 735 -23.61 -28.63 14.50
N ILE A 736 -24.82 -28.10 14.74
CA ILE A 736 -25.77 -27.75 13.66
C ILE A 736 -25.24 -26.54 12.88
N TYR A 737 -24.71 -25.52 13.57
CA TYR A 737 -24.07 -24.35 12.95
C TYR A 737 -22.86 -24.75 12.12
N LYS A 738 -22.00 -25.60 12.69
CA LYS A 738 -20.82 -26.14 12.01
C LYS A 738 -21.15 -26.89 10.71
N ASN A 739 -22.22 -27.69 10.73
CA ASN A 739 -22.72 -28.38 9.53
C ASN A 739 -23.37 -27.40 8.53
N ALA A 740 -24.08 -26.37 9.02
CA ALA A 740 -24.69 -25.35 8.17
C ALA A 740 -23.64 -24.53 7.39
N VAL A 741 -22.55 -24.14 8.06
CA VAL A 741 -21.40 -23.48 7.45
C VAL A 741 -20.69 -24.42 6.47
N PHE A 742 -20.54 -25.71 6.80
CA PHE A 742 -19.93 -26.69 5.89
C PHE A 742 -20.72 -26.86 4.58
N GLU A 743 -22.03 -27.13 4.66
CA GLU A 743 -22.86 -27.39 3.47
C GLU A 743 -23.05 -26.13 2.61
N SER A 744 -23.17 -24.94 3.21
CA SER A 744 -23.26 -23.68 2.46
C SER A 744 -21.96 -23.36 1.72
N LEU A 745 -20.79 -23.54 2.35
CA LEU A 745 -19.49 -23.38 1.69
C LEU A 745 -19.26 -24.42 0.59
N LYS A 746 -19.70 -25.66 0.81
CA LYS A 746 -19.62 -26.73 -0.19
C LYS A 746 -20.48 -26.40 -1.41
N LEU A 747 -21.71 -25.91 -1.21
CA LEU A 747 -22.56 -25.46 -2.32
C LEU A 747 -21.95 -24.25 -3.05
N ALA A 748 -21.36 -23.29 -2.32
CA ALA A 748 -20.66 -22.15 -2.93
C ALA A 748 -19.49 -22.60 -3.82
N ALA A 749 -18.73 -23.62 -3.37
CA ALA A 749 -17.65 -24.22 -4.14
C ALA A 749 -18.16 -24.96 -5.39
N GLU A 750 -19.27 -25.70 -5.27
CA GLU A 750 -19.93 -26.36 -6.40
C GLU A 750 -20.41 -25.34 -7.46
N SER A 751 -21.11 -24.26 -7.04
CA SER A 751 -21.57 -23.19 -7.94
C SER A 751 -20.45 -22.46 -8.69
N CYS A 752 -19.29 -22.22 -8.06
CA CYS A 752 -18.15 -21.57 -8.72
C CYS A 752 -17.17 -22.56 -9.39
N SER A 753 -17.56 -23.84 -9.54
CA SER A 753 -16.72 -24.91 -10.10
C SER A 753 -15.37 -25.11 -9.37
N LYS A 754 -15.30 -24.72 -8.09
CA LYS A 754 -14.08 -24.85 -7.29
C LYS A 754 -13.96 -26.25 -6.69
N THR A 755 -13.04 -27.03 -7.23
CA THR A 755 -12.70 -28.35 -6.70
C THR A 755 -11.68 -28.25 -5.55
N PHE A 756 -11.89 -29.07 -4.51
CA PHE A 756 -10.99 -29.21 -3.37
C PHE A 756 -10.51 -30.68 -3.28
N PRO A 757 -9.20 -30.96 -3.16
CA PRO A 757 -8.65 -32.31 -3.24
C PRO A 757 -8.83 -33.16 -1.96
N THR A 758 -9.66 -32.72 -1.00
CA THR A 758 -9.78 -33.29 0.35
C THR A 758 -11.21 -33.71 0.69
N LYS A 759 -11.37 -34.67 1.62
CA LYS A 759 -12.67 -35.16 2.11
C LYS A 759 -12.74 -35.12 3.64
N GLY A 760 -13.94 -34.93 4.20
CA GLY A 760 -14.18 -34.89 5.65
C GLY A 760 -13.77 -33.57 6.30
N ASN A 761 -13.34 -33.59 7.56
CA ASN A 761 -12.96 -32.39 8.32
C ASN A 761 -11.91 -31.50 7.63
N ASP A 762 -11.05 -32.08 6.79
CA ASP A 762 -10.04 -31.36 6.02
C ASP A 762 -10.62 -30.53 4.88
N LEU A 763 -11.76 -30.96 4.34
CA LEU A 763 -12.52 -30.18 3.36
C LEU A 763 -13.15 -28.96 4.04
N LEU A 764 -13.71 -29.11 5.24
CA LEU A 764 -14.21 -27.98 6.02
C LEU A 764 -13.11 -26.96 6.33
N ALA A 765 -11.92 -27.41 6.74
CA ALA A 765 -10.79 -26.50 6.95
C ALA A 765 -10.36 -25.75 5.68
N ALA A 766 -10.28 -26.43 4.52
CA ALA A 766 -9.95 -25.80 3.25
C ALA A 766 -11.04 -24.85 2.72
N LEU A 767 -12.32 -25.19 2.94
CA LEU A 767 -13.46 -24.33 2.61
C LEU A 767 -13.48 -23.06 3.47
N LEU A 768 -13.16 -23.18 4.76
CA LEU A 768 -13.04 -22.04 5.68
C LEU A 768 -11.86 -21.14 5.30
N ASP A 769 -10.69 -21.71 5.04
CA ASP A 769 -9.50 -20.96 4.61
C ASP A 769 -9.77 -20.18 3.32
N TRP A 770 -10.49 -20.78 2.36
CA TRP A 770 -10.97 -20.10 1.15
C TRP A 770 -11.96 -18.96 1.45
N ALA A 771 -12.89 -19.17 2.39
CA ALA A 771 -13.90 -18.18 2.76
C ALA A 771 -13.31 -16.99 3.54
N PHE A 772 -12.46 -17.24 4.54
CA PHE A 772 -11.69 -16.22 5.25
C PHE A 772 -10.68 -15.50 4.35
N GLY A 773 -10.15 -16.19 3.34
CA GLY A 773 -9.35 -15.60 2.25
C GLY A 773 -10.14 -14.73 1.26
N GLY A 774 -11.46 -14.56 1.45
CA GLY A 774 -12.32 -13.71 0.62
C GLY A 774 -12.80 -14.38 -0.67
N PHE A 775 -12.95 -15.71 -0.68
CA PHE A 775 -13.43 -16.51 -1.82
C PHE A 775 -12.64 -16.37 -3.13
N LYS A 776 -11.38 -15.93 -3.07
CA LYS A 776 -10.50 -15.67 -4.23
C LYS A 776 -10.21 -16.95 -5.04
N HIS A 777 -10.45 -16.98 -6.35
CA HIS A 777 -9.73 -17.84 -7.31
C HIS A 777 -9.71 -17.30 -8.75
N SER A 778 -8.50 -17.20 -9.32
CA SER A 778 -8.16 -17.28 -10.76
C SER A 778 -9.16 -16.73 -11.80
N GLY A 779 -9.67 -15.52 -11.57
CA GLY A 779 -10.51 -14.78 -12.51
C GLY A 779 -11.13 -13.53 -11.87
N PRO A 780 -11.52 -12.51 -12.67
CA PRO A 780 -12.19 -11.32 -12.14
C PRO A 780 -13.67 -11.63 -11.83
N GLY A 781 -13.94 -12.13 -10.63
CA GLY A 781 -15.29 -12.43 -10.16
C GLY A 781 -15.33 -13.49 -9.07
N GLY A 782 -15.11 -13.11 -7.81
CA GLY A 782 -15.36 -14.00 -6.67
C GLY A 782 -16.86 -14.31 -6.56
N LEU A 783 -17.21 -15.59 -6.38
CA LEU A 783 -18.59 -16.12 -6.23
C LEU A 783 -19.59 -15.89 -7.39
N ALA A 784 -19.19 -15.30 -8.53
CA ALA A 784 -20.09 -15.11 -9.67
C ALA A 784 -20.22 -16.39 -10.54
N GLU A 785 -21.45 -16.80 -10.89
CA GLU A 785 -21.71 -17.96 -11.75
C GLU A 785 -21.31 -17.71 -13.22
N ARG A 786 -20.79 -18.74 -13.90
CA ARG A 786 -20.60 -18.76 -15.36
C ARG A 786 -21.70 -19.57 -16.02
N ALA A 787 -22.32 -19.00 -17.06
CA ALA A 787 -23.33 -19.69 -17.86
C ALA A 787 -22.79 -20.97 -18.52
N ALA A 788 -23.61 -22.02 -18.55
CA ALA A 788 -23.18 -23.37 -18.89
C ALA A 788 -22.87 -23.58 -20.38
N THR A 789 -21.76 -24.26 -20.66
CA THR A 789 -21.50 -24.94 -21.95
C THR A 789 -21.17 -26.41 -21.70
N LYS A 790 -21.65 -27.30 -22.59
CA LYS A 790 -21.78 -28.73 -22.34
C LYS A 790 -20.46 -29.50 -22.50
N GLY A 791 -20.02 -30.12 -21.40
CA GLY A 791 -19.46 -31.48 -21.26
C GLY A 791 -18.47 -32.07 -22.27
N ILE A 792 -17.39 -32.66 -21.73
CA ILE A 792 -16.90 -34.02 -22.05
C ILE A 792 -16.36 -34.62 -20.73
N ASP A 793 -16.75 -35.85 -20.42
CA ASP A 793 -16.43 -36.55 -19.16
C ASP A 793 -15.01 -37.13 -19.13
N THR A 794 -14.45 -37.35 -17.92
CA THR A 794 -14.04 -38.70 -17.48
C THR A 794 -13.73 -38.81 -15.98
N ALA A 795 -14.18 -39.94 -15.42
CA ALA A 795 -13.94 -40.58 -14.11
C ALA A 795 -12.66 -40.24 -13.30
N SER A 796 -12.53 -40.45 -11.97
CA SER A 796 -13.38 -40.44 -10.76
C SER A 796 -12.61 -41.14 -9.60
N THR A 797 -12.65 -40.57 -8.39
CA THR A 797 -12.33 -41.18 -7.06
C THR A 797 -10.87 -41.63 -6.70
N PRO A 798 -10.51 -41.73 -5.39
CA PRO A 798 -10.85 -40.88 -4.24
C PRO A 798 -9.66 -40.56 -3.27
N PRO A 799 -9.65 -39.41 -2.56
CA PRO A 799 -8.62 -39.08 -1.55
C PRO A 799 -9.02 -39.43 -0.09
N PRO A 800 -8.10 -39.90 0.79
CA PRO A 800 -8.36 -40.22 2.20
C PRO A 800 -7.83 -39.20 3.25
N LYS A 801 -8.72 -38.83 4.18
CA LYS A 801 -8.55 -38.41 5.61
C LYS A 801 -7.18 -37.87 6.11
N LYS A 802 -7.13 -36.69 6.75
CA LYS A 802 -6.09 -36.32 7.74
C LYS A 802 -6.59 -36.47 9.18
N GLN A 803 -5.73 -37.05 10.03
CA GLN A 803 -5.07 -36.49 11.21
C GLN A 803 -3.86 -37.43 11.45
N ARG A 804 -2.76 -37.11 12.14
CA ARG A 804 -2.39 -36.02 13.07
C ARG A 804 -1.04 -35.38 12.65
N SER A 805 -0.53 -34.44 13.47
CA SER A 805 0.90 -34.08 13.68
C SER A 805 1.84 -33.95 12.46
N SER A 806 2.24 -32.69 12.18
CA SER A 806 3.43 -32.20 11.43
C SER A 806 3.83 -32.77 10.05
N ASN A 807 3.46 -33.99 9.67
CA ASN A 807 4.05 -34.68 8.51
C ASN A 807 3.34 -34.40 7.16
N LYS A 808 2.03 -34.13 7.13
CA LYS A 808 1.28 -34.09 5.86
C LYS A 808 1.61 -32.91 4.93
N ASN A 809 1.81 -31.69 5.46
CA ASN A 809 2.22 -30.56 4.62
C ASN A 809 3.67 -30.72 4.11
N LYS A 810 4.56 -31.26 4.95
CA LYS A 810 5.93 -31.60 4.56
C LYS A 810 5.93 -32.63 3.42
N GLN A 811 5.08 -33.66 3.51
CA GLN A 811 4.94 -34.68 2.47
C GLN A 811 4.39 -34.11 1.14
N LEU A 812 3.46 -33.14 1.18
CA LEU A 812 2.97 -32.49 -0.05
C LEU A 812 4.07 -31.66 -0.74
N LEU A 813 4.85 -30.88 0.00
CA LEU A 813 6.01 -30.15 -0.56
C LEU A 813 7.06 -31.11 -1.12
N LYS A 814 7.31 -32.26 -0.46
CA LYS A 814 8.20 -33.29 -1.01
C LYS A 814 7.70 -33.82 -2.36
N ILE A 815 6.40 -34.08 -2.50
CA ILE A 815 5.80 -34.56 -3.75
C ILE A 815 5.94 -33.50 -4.86
N LEU A 816 5.65 -32.23 -4.57
CA LEU A 816 5.83 -31.14 -5.54
C LEU A 816 7.31 -30.97 -5.96
N ASN A 817 8.25 -30.97 -5.02
CA ASN A 817 9.68 -30.89 -5.33
C ASN A 817 10.18 -32.12 -6.12
N GLN A 818 9.68 -33.32 -5.81
CA GLN A 818 10.00 -34.55 -6.55
C GLN A 818 9.42 -34.53 -7.97
N GLN A 819 8.18 -34.02 -8.13
CA GLN A 819 7.56 -33.86 -9.44
C GLN A 819 8.32 -32.82 -10.29
N MET A 820 8.71 -31.68 -9.71
CA MET A 820 9.58 -30.68 -10.34
C MET A 820 10.87 -31.33 -10.85
N VAL A 821 11.62 -32.04 -10.00
CA VAL A 821 12.87 -32.67 -10.41
C VAL A 821 12.63 -33.71 -11.51
N LYS A 822 11.53 -34.46 -11.45
CA LYS A 822 11.15 -35.39 -12.53
C LYS A 822 10.86 -34.66 -13.84
N GLU A 823 10.12 -33.55 -13.82
CA GLU A 823 9.81 -32.77 -15.02
C GLU A 823 11.05 -32.06 -15.61
N VAL A 824 12.04 -31.70 -14.79
CA VAL A 824 13.32 -31.15 -15.24
C VAL A 824 14.21 -32.23 -15.86
N LEU A 825 14.39 -33.38 -15.18
CA LEU A 825 15.31 -34.44 -15.61
C LEU A 825 14.74 -35.35 -16.71
N ASP A 826 13.47 -35.77 -16.60
CA ASP A 826 12.86 -36.71 -17.55
C ASP A 826 12.21 -35.99 -18.75
N ASN A 827 11.60 -34.82 -18.53
CA ASN A 827 10.84 -34.08 -19.55
C ASN A 827 11.57 -32.83 -20.10
N GLY A 828 12.79 -32.55 -19.62
CA GLY A 828 13.64 -31.47 -20.15
C GLY A 828 13.12 -30.04 -19.92
N LYS A 829 12.24 -29.82 -18.93
CA LYS A 829 11.80 -28.45 -18.57
C LYS A 829 12.93 -27.65 -17.91
N ASN A 830 12.88 -26.32 -18.02
CA ASN A 830 13.85 -25.47 -17.34
C ASN A 830 13.56 -25.44 -15.83
N ILE A 831 14.59 -25.65 -15.01
CA ILE A 831 14.50 -25.57 -13.55
C ILE A 831 14.16 -24.15 -13.06
N GLU A 832 14.45 -23.12 -13.85
CA GLU A 832 14.10 -21.72 -13.54
C GLU A 832 12.59 -21.43 -13.66
N ASP A 833 11.80 -22.32 -14.28
CA ASP A 833 10.33 -22.25 -14.29
C ASP A 833 9.73 -22.68 -12.93
N PHE A 834 10.54 -23.16 -11.99
CA PHE A 834 10.11 -23.71 -10.71
C PHE A 834 10.82 -23.10 -9.50
N CYS A 835 10.09 -23.03 -8.39
CA CYS A 835 10.59 -22.57 -7.11
C CYS A 835 11.44 -23.67 -6.45
N LEU A 836 12.76 -23.47 -6.39
CA LEU A 836 13.72 -24.46 -5.90
C LEU A 836 13.46 -24.91 -4.45
N SER A 837 12.79 -24.07 -3.65
CA SER A 837 12.46 -24.36 -2.24
C SER A 837 11.17 -25.18 -2.06
N CYS A 838 10.18 -25.05 -2.95
CA CYS A 838 8.83 -25.63 -2.74
C CYS A 838 8.09 -26.19 -3.97
N GLY A 839 8.69 -26.15 -5.16
CA GLY A 839 8.20 -26.80 -6.37
C GLY A 839 7.06 -26.06 -7.08
N SER A 840 6.66 -24.90 -6.58
CA SER A 840 5.66 -24.03 -7.23
C SER A 840 6.18 -23.45 -8.54
N THR A 841 5.32 -23.38 -9.56
CA THR A 841 5.56 -22.69 -10.84
C THR A 841 5.27 -21.18 -10.78
N GLU A 842 4.79 -20.65 -9.65
CA GLU A 842 4.48 -19.22 -9.48
C GLU A 842 5.75 -18.44 -9.09
N ILE A 843 6.56 -18.10 -10.09
CA ILE A 843 7.87 -17.46 -9.89
C ILE A 843 7.76 -15.95 -9.66
N ASN A 844 8.55 -15.43 -8.71
CA ASN A 844 8.70 -13.99 -8.46
C ASN A 844 10.11 -13.49 -8.78
N ILE A 845 11.14 -14.25 -8.45
CA ILE A 845 12.54 -13.88 -8.65
C ILE A 845 13.41 -15.12 -8.87
N ILE A 846 14.54 -14.96 -9.52
CA ILE A 846 15.53 -16.03 -9.68
C ILE A 846 16.21 -16.32 -8.33
N HIS A 847 16.51 -17.58 -8.03
CA HIS A 847 17.19 -17.94 -6.78
C HIS A 847 18.63 -17.40 -6.79
N PRO A 848 19.10 -16.68 -5.75
CA PRO A 848 20.39 -15.98 -5.78
C PRO A 848 21.60 -16.92 -5.84
N LEU A 849 21.55 -18.04 -5.11
CA LEU A 849 22.71 -18.95 -4.95
C LEU A 849 22.79 -20.13 -5.95
N PHE A 850 21.65 -20.63 -6.43
CA PHE A 850 21.55 -21.87 -7.19
C PHE A 850 20.70 -21.67 -8.46
N VAL A 851 20.92 -22.50 -9.48
CA VAL A 851 20.13 -22.53 -10.71
C VAL A 851 18.71 -23.00 -10.36
N GLY A 852 17.71 -22.24 -10.81
CA GLY A 852 16.32 -22.32 -10.33
C GLY A 852 15.81 -20.97 -9.82
N SER A 853 14.54 -20.94 -9.41
CA SER A 853 13.83 -19.70 -9.04
C SER A 853 13.20 -19.75 -7.65
N LEU A 854 12.52 -18.67 -7.25
CA LEU A 854 11.81 -18.51 -5.98
C LEU A 854 10.42 -17.91 -6.22
N CYS A 855 9.39 -18.49 -5.61
CA CYS A 855 8.08 -17.86 -5.46
C CYS A 855 8.11 -16.78 -4.37
N LEU A 856 7.12 -15.89 -4.34
CA LEU A 856 7.08 -14.76 -3.41
C LEU A 856 7.22 -15.17 -1.93
N LYS A 857 6.56 -16.27 -1.52
CA LYS A 857 6.67 -16.79 -0.15
C LYS A 857 8.10 -17.25 0.20
N CYS A 858 8.75 -17.97 -0.71
CA CYS A 858 10.09 -18.49 -0.48
C CYS A 858 11.15 -17.38 -0.56
N LYS A 859 10.96 -16.37 -1.44
CA LYS A 859 11.75 -15.14 -1.44
C LYS A 859 11.74 -14.46 -0.07
N ASN A 860 10.57 -14.19 0.48
CA ASN A 860 10.46 -13.52 1.80
C ASN A 860 11.15 -14.33 2.90
N ASN A 861 10.98 -15.66 2.89
CA ASN A 861 11.65 -16.57 3.81
C ASN A 861 13.19 -16.51 3.69
N VAL A 862 13.73 -16.48 2.46
CA VAL A 862 15.18 -16.31 2.21
C VAL A 862 15.68 -14.95 2.72
N THR A 863 14.94 -13.86 2.47
CA THR A 863 15.28 -12.51 2.96
C THR A 863 15.36 -12.45 4.50
N GLU A 864 14.52 -13.20 5.19
CA GLU A 864 14.45 -13.24 6.66
C GLU A 864 15.55 -14.10 7.32
N THR A 865 15.90 -15.24 6.71
CA THR A 865 16.60 -16.32 7.41
C THR A 865 18.00 -16.67 6.88
N LEU A 866 18.39 -16.25 5.67
CA LEU A 866 19.68 -16.63 5.07
C LEU A 866 20.90 -16.23 5.93
N TYR A 867 20.83 -15.09 6.61
CA TYR A 867 21.88 -14.58 7.51
C TYR A 867 21.49 -14.74 8.99
N ARG A 868 20.83 -15.85 9.34
CA ARG A 868 20.69 -16.33 10.73
C ARG A 868 21.71 -17.43 10.99
N TYR A 869 22.29 -17.38 12.17
CA TYR A 869 23.31 -18.31 12.63
C TYR A 869 22.99 -18.71 14.07
N ASP A 870 23.25 -19.97 14.40
CA ASP A 870 23.11 -20.51 15.75
C ASP A 870 24.42 -20.32 16.54
N ASP A 871 24.40 -20.70 17.83
CA ASP A 871 25.52 -20.53 18.76
C ASP A 871 26.76 -21.38 18.40
N ASP A 872 26.62 -22.35 17.49
CA ASP A 872 27.73 -23.11 16.89
C ASP A 872 28.44 -22.35 15.73
N GLY A 873 27.89 -21.19 15.35
CA GLY A 873 28.39 -20.34 14.27
C GLY A 873 27.88 -20.70 12.87
N TYR A 874 27.15 -21.79 12.69
CA TYR A 874 26.58 -22.23 11.40
C TYR A 874 25.19 -21.64 11.14
N GLN A 875 24.74 -21.69 9.88
CA GLN A 875 23.41 -21.23 9.47
C GLN A 875 22.31 -22.10 10.09
N SER A 876 21.39 -21.46 10.82
CA SER A 876 20.24 -22.08 11.50
C SER A 876 19.28 -22.82 10.55
N TYR A 877 19.33 -22.50 9.25
CA TYR A 877 18.44 -23.05 8.22
C TYR A 877 19.22 -23.37 6.95
N CYS A 878 18.70 -24.33 6.17
CA CYS A 878 19.36 -24.75 4.93
C CYS A 878 19.59 -23.59 3.95
N THR A 879 20.80 -23.49 3.41
CA THR A 879 21.20 -22.50 2.40
C THR A 879 20.33 -22.48 1.13
N VAL A 880 19.64 -23.59 0.80
CA VAL A 880 18.78 -23.72 -0.39
C VAL A 880 17.34 -23.28 -0.10
N CYS A 881 16.63 -23.99 0.76
CA CYS A 881 15.21 -23.72 1.01
C CYS A 881 14.94 -22.73 2.14
N CYS A 882 16.00 -22.33 2.88
CA CYS A 882 15.89 -21.49 4.08
C CYS A 882 14.91 -22.10 5.12
N ALA A 883 14.93 -23.43 5.21
CA ALA A 883 14.10 -24.24 6.09
C ALA A 883 14.79 -25.60 6.36
N GLY A 884 14.11 -26.49 7.08
CA GLY A 884 14.62 -27.82 7.44
C GLY A 884 14.78 -27.96 8.96
N LEU A 885 14.68 -29.20 9.43
CA LEU A 885 14.85 -29.56 10.86
C LEU A 885 16.10 -30.40 11.10
N GLU A 886 16.65 -31.00 10.04
CA GLU A 886 17.84 -31.83 10.08
C GLU A 886 18.72 -31.39 8.90
N VAL A 887 19.95 -30.99 9.21
CA VAL A 887 20.93 -30.41 8.28
C VAL A 887 22.29 -31.08 8.44
N ILE A 888 23.06 -31.11 7.36
CA ILE A 888 24.50 -31.38 7.36
C ILE A 888 25.24 -30.03 7.24
N LEU A 889 26.30 -29.89 8.02
CA LEU A 889 27.14 -28.71 8.08
C LEU A 889 28.31 -28.83 7.10
N CYS A 890 28.79 -27.71 6.55
CA CYS A 890 29.97 -27.69 5.70
C CYS A 890 31.26 -27.79 6.56
N GLY A 891 32.10 -28.78 6.29
CA GLY A 891 33.42 -28.94 6.91
C GLY A 891 34.52 -28.06 6.34
N ASN A 892 34.22 -27.22 5.32
CA ASN A 892 35.21 -26.28 4.77
C ASN A 892 35.50 -25.14 5.75
N HIS A 893 36.78 -24.83 5.98
CA HIS A 893 37.19 -23.73 6.85
C HIS A 893 36.55 -22.40 6.42
N ASN A 894 36.11 -21.61 7.41
CA ASN A 894 35.35 -20.35 7.26
C ASN A 894 33.97 -20.48 6.56
N CYS A 895 33.46 -21.68 6.28
CA CYS A 895 32.14 -21.87 5.65
C CYS A 895 31.06 -22.22 6.67
N CYS A 896 30.19 -21.27 6.99
CA CYS A 896 29.11 -21.43 7.97
C CYS A 896 27.81 -22.00 7.36
N ARG A 897 27.85 -22.68 6.21
CA ARG A 897 26.64 -23.07 5.44
C ARG A 897 26.12 -24.47 5.81
N SER A 898 24.81 -24.65 5.79
CA SER A 898 24.12 -25.90 6.15
C SER A 898 23.10 -26.36 5.09
N PHE A 899 22.91 -27.67 4.93
CA PHE A 899 22.07 -28.27 3.88
C PHE A 899 21.12 -29.32 4.45
N CYS A 900 19.81 -29.15 4.26
CA CYS A 900 18.82 -30.06 4.84
C CYS A 900 18.66 -31.38 4.06
N MET A 901 18.27 -32.43 4.79
CA MET A 901 17.95 -33.74 4.22
C MET A 901 17.02 -33.65 3.01
N ASP A 902 16.00 -32.80 3.07
CA ASP A 902 14.97 -32.73 2.03
C ASP A 902 15.50 -32.13 0.72
N CYS A 903 16.33 -31.08 0.78
CA CYS A 903 16.98 -30.52 -0.41
C CYS A 903 18.00 -31.49 -1.01
N LEU A 904 18.79 -32.17 -0.18
CA LEU A 904 19.78 -33.14 -0.64
C LEU A 904 19.11 -34.37 -1.28
N ASN A 905 18.13 -34.97 -0.61
CA ASN A 905 17.47 -36.18 -1.09
C ASN A 905 16.53 -35.96 -2.28
N ILE A 906 16.14 -34.72 -2.59
CA ILE A 906 15.26 -34.41 -3.73
C ILE A 906 16.05 -33.79 -4.89
N LEU A 907 16.85 -32.75 -4.63
CA LEU A 907 17.51 -31.97 -5.71
C LEU A 907 18.82 -32.61 -6.18
N VAL A 908 19.52 -33.37 -5.33
CA VAL A 908 20.75 -34.10 -5.70
C VAL A 908 20.40 -35.54 -6.06
N GLY A 909 19.66 -36.22 -5.18
CA GLY A 909 19.04 -37.51 -5.48
C GLY A 909 18.75 -38.34 -4.21
N PRO A 910 17.93 -39.40 -4.29
CA PRO A 910 17.53 -40.18 -3.12
C PRO A 910 18.71 -40.76 -2.31
N GLY A 911 18.58 -40.76 -0.98
CA GLY A 911 19.59 -41.27 -0.04
C GLY A 911 20.92 -40.51 -0.03
N THR A 912 20.99 -39.31 -0.63
CA THR A 912 22.20 -38.49 -0.61
C THR A 912 22.55 -38.01 0.79
N PHE A 913 21.56 -37.59 1.58
CA PHE A 913 21.80 -37.12 2.95
C PHE A 913 22.52 -38.17 3.80
N ASP A 914 22.03 -39.41 3.78
CA ASP A 914 22.59 -40.51 4.55
C ASP A 914 24.03 -40.82 4.10
N ARG A 915 24.30 -40.84 2.79
CA ARG A 915 25.66 -41.02 2.24
C ARG A 915 26.63 -39.90 2.63
N LEU A 916 26.14 -38.66 2.77
CA LEU A 916 26.98 -37.52 3.13
C LEU A 916 27.22 -37.43 4.64
N LYS A 917 26.34 -38.02 5.46
CA LYS A 917 26.47 -38.04 6.93
C LYS A 917 27.69 -38.82 7.41
N ASP A 918 28.11 -39.81 6.64
CA ASP A 918 29.31 -40.63 6.89
C ASP A 918 30.61 -40.01 6.31
N ILE A 919 30.54 -38.81 5.71
CA ILE A 919 31.68 -38.11 5.10
C ILE A 919 32.06 -36.92 5.99
N ASP A 920 33.20 -37.02 6.67
CA ASP A 920 33.78 -35.95 7.47
C ASP A 920 35.24 -35.68 7.04
N PRO A 921 35.60 -34.46 6.59
CA PRO A 921 34.74 -33.28 6.38
C PRO A 921 34.01 -33.32 5.03
N TRP A 922 32.68 -33.16 5.04
CA TRP A 922 31.92 -32.92 3.81
C TRP A 922 32.03 -31.45 3.36
N ILE A 923 32.39 -31.24 2.09
CA ILE A 923 32.48 -29.91 1.47
C ILE A 923 31.21 -29.60 0.68
N CYS A 924 30.57 -28.48 0.97
CA CYS A 924 29.29 -28.14 0.34
C CYS A 924 29.43 -27.63 -1.10
N TYR A 925 28.36 -27.75 -1.90
CA TYR A 925 28.37 -27.45 -3.34
C TYR A 925 28.67 -25.99 -3.73
N LEU A 926 28.61 -25.04 -2.79
CA LEU A 926 29.06 -23.65 -3.00
C LEU A 926 30.56 -23.47 -2.76
N CYS A 927 31.19 -24.38 -2.01
CA CYS A 927 32.64 -24.43 -1.82
C CYS A 927 33.32 -25.30 -2.89
N GLU A 928 32.68 -26.39 -3.31
CA GLU A 928 33.21 -27.32 -4.31
C GLU A 928 32.14 -27.63 -5.39
N PRO A 929 31.96 -26.72 -6.37
CA PRO A 929 30.96 -26.90 -7.44
C PRO A 929 31.16 -28.15 -8.31
N SER A 930 32.38 -28.66 -8.41
CA SER A 930 32.72 -29.88 -9.16
C SER A 930 32.04 -31.14 -8.62
N ASN A 931 31.70 -31.16 -7.32
CA ASN A 931 31.02 -32.28 -6.67
C ASN A 931 29.49 -32.11 -6.67
N CYS A 932 28.94 -31.23 -7.50
CA CYS A 932 27.51 -31.00 -7.58
C CYS A 932 26.82 -31.95 -8.57
N TYR A 933 25.84 -32.72 -8.09
CA TYR A 933 25.12 -33.73 -8.86
C TYR A 933 23.60 -33.45 -8.87
N GLY A 934 22.90 -33.97 -9.88
CA GLY A 934 21.44 -33.84 -10.00
C GLY A 934 20.97 -32.48 -10.53
N ALA A 935 19.85 -32.01 -10.00
CA ALA A 935 19.17 -30.77 -10.37
C ALA A 935 19.68 -29.55 -9.58
N LEU A 936 20.19 -29.75 -8.36
CA LEU A 936 20.87 -28.69 -7.63
C LEU A 936 22.18 -28.34 -8.35
N LYS A 937 22.37 -27.07 -8.71
CA LYS A 937 23.62 -26.55 -9.29
C LYS A 937 23.88 -25.13 -8.77
N PRO A 938 25.07 -24.78 -8.27
CA PRO A 938 25.39 -23.39 -7.93
C PRO A 938 25.40 -22.53 -9.20
N ARG A 939 25.11 -21.23 -9.07
CA ARG A 939 25.32 -20.27 -10.17
C ARG A 939 26.78 -19.86 -10.23
N GLU A 940 27.27 -19.46 -11.40
CA GLU A 940 28.63 -18.91 -11.53
C GLU A 940 28.73 -17.49 -10.94
N ASP A 941 27.65 -16.70 -11.05
CA ASP A 941 27.55 -15.31 -10.59
C ASP A 941 26.94 -15.14 -9.18
N TRP A 942 26.82 -16.24 -8.42
CA TRP A 942 26.12 -16.25 -7.13
C TRP A 942 26.62 -15.20 -6.14
N SER A 943 27.93 -14.93 -6.15
CA SER A 943 28.62 -14.05 -5.20
C SER A 943 28.23 -12.58 -5.35
N ILE A 944 27.82 -12.16 -6.56
CA ILE A 944 27.28 -10.83 -6.87
C ILE A 944 25.76 -10.84 -6.67
N ARG A 945 25.07 -11.83 -7.27
CA ARG A 945 23.61 -11.91 -7.29
C ARG A 945 22.98 -11.98 -5.90
N VAL A 946 23.63 -12.64 -4.94
CA VAL A 946 23.15 -12.63 -3.54
C VAL A 946 23.21 -11.23 -2.91
N GLN A 947 24.14 -10.38 -3.32
CA GLN A 947 24.28 -9.03 -2.79
C GLN A 947 23.27 -8.06 -3.44
N GLU A 948 23.01 -8.22 -4.73
CA GLU A 948 21.90 -7.53 -5.43
C GLU A 948 20.53 -7.86 -4.83
N PHE A 949 20.31 -9.12 -4.43
CA PHE A 949 19.09 -9.57 -3.75
C PHE A 949 18.83 -8.84 -2.41
N PHE A 950 19.89 -8.35 -1.77
CA PHE A 950 19.86 -7.59 -0.51
C PHE A 950 20.23 -6.10 -0.67
N ALA A 951 20.24 -5.58 -1.89
CA ALA A 951 20.57 -4.18 -2.15
C ALA A 951 19.48 -3.22 -1.62
N ASN A 952 19.90 -2.12 -0.99
CA ASN A 952 19.02 -1.09 -0.41
C ASN A 952 18.39 -0.20 -1.51
N ASN A 953 17.49 -0.75 -2.32
CA ASN A 953 16.81 -0.04 -3.42
C ASN A 953 15.71 0.94 -2.96
N SER A 954 15.60 1.21 -1.65
CA SER A 954 14.48 1.93 -1.03
C SER A 954 14.45 3.45 -1.28
N ALA A 955 15.53 4.04 -1.80
CA ALA A 955 15.65 5.49 -1.97
C ALA A 955 16.17 5.87 -3.37
N ARG A 956 15.27 6.32 -4.25
CA ARG A 956 15.59 6.87 -5.59
C ARG A 956 16.25 8.26 -5.56
N GLU A 957 16.85 8.66 -4.43
CA GLU A 957 17.42 10.00 -4.19
C GLU A 957 18.96 10.03 -4.22
N PHE A 958 19.62 8.89 -3.99
CA PHE A 958 21.08 8.77 -3.93
C PHE A 958 21.56 7.61 -4.83
N GLU A 959 22.80 7.68 -5.31
CA GLU A 959 23.40 6.57 -6.06
C GLU A 959 23.71 5.40 -5.11
N PRO A 960 23.47 4.14 -5.53
CA PRO A 960 23.74 2.98 -4.69
C PRO A 960 25.25 2.85 -4.43
N HIS A 961 25.64 2.70 -3.16
CA HIS A 961 27.02 2.45 -2.79
C HIS A 961 27.58 1.19 -3.47
N ARG A 962 28.89 1.19 -3.72
CA ARG A 962 29.64 0.05 -4.27
C ARG A 962 29.30 -1.26 -3.54
N VAL A 963 28.74 -2.20 -4.28
CA VAL A 963 28.45 -3.56 -3.81
C VAL A 963 29.69 -4.44 -4.02
N TYR A 964 30.12 -5.14 -2.97
CA TYR A 964 31.26 -6.05 -3.04
C TYR A 964 30.78 -7.50 -3.22
N PRO A 965 31.40 -8.32 -4.09
CA PRO A 965 31.05 -9.73 -4.24
C PRO A 965 31.44 -10.53 -2.99
N SER A 966 30.63 -11.54 -2.66
CA SER A 966 30.89 -12.48 -1.56
C SER A 966 32.22 -13.23 -1.79
N ILE A 967 33.03 -13.39 -0.75
CA ILE A 967 34.35 -14.03 -0.86
C ILE A 967 34.23 -15.55 -0.64
N PRO A 968 34.81 -16.40 -1.51
CA PRO A 968 34.90 -17.85 -1.30
C PRO A 968 35.56 -18.20 0.05
N ALA A 969 35.03 -19.19 0.77
CA ALA A 969 35.39 -19.46 2.17
C ALA A 969 36.90 -19.64 2.43
N ASN A 970 37.61 -20.29 1.50
CA ASN A 970 39.06 -20.51 1.53
C ASN A 970 39.90 -19.23 1.33
N LEU A 971 39.32 -18.15 0.78
CA LEU A 971 39.98 -16.86 0.53
C LEU A 971 39.67 -15.80 1.61
N ARG A 972 38.75 -16.11 2.54
CA ARG A 972 38.34 -15.19 3.62
C ARG A 972 39.50 -14.95 4.57
N LYS A 973 39.73 -13.68 4.91
CA LYS A 973 40.75 -13.23 5.87
C LYS A 973 40.10 -12.75 7.16
N PRO A 974 40.82 -12.74 8.30
CA PRO A 974 40.39 -12.05 9.50
C PRO A 974 39.92 -10.60 9.23
N ILE A 975 39.02 -10.09 10.07
CA ILE A 975 38.49 -8.72 9.96
C ILE A 975 39.35 -7.74 10.75
N ARG A 976 39.56 -6.54 10.19
CA ARG A 976 40.21 -5.41 10.88
C ARG A 976 39.23 -4.25 11.04
N VAL A 977 39.08 -3.76 12.26
CA VAL A 977 38.00 -2.85 12.65
C VAL A 977 38.55 -1.58 13.27
N LEU A 978 38.06 -0.42 12.82
CA LEU A 978 38.19 0.84 13.55
C LEU A 978 36.83 1.18 14.17
N SER A 979 36.79 1.30 15.49
CA SER A 979 35.60 1.69 16.25
C SER A 979 35.79 3.09 16.83
N LEU A 980 34.86 3.98 16.52
CA LEU A 980 34.85 5.37 16.99
C LEU A 980 33.69 5.56 17.95
N PHE A 981 33.96 6.15 19.13
CA PHE A 981 32.97 6.24 20.21
C PHE A 981 32.53 4.83 20.67
N ASP A 982 33.52 3.95 20.87
CA ASP A 982 33.32 2.50 21.07
C ASP A 982 32.50 2.14 22.31
N GLY A 983 32.47 3.03 23.32
CA GLY A 983 31.81 2.81 24.58
C GLY A 983 32.30 1.52 25.24
N ILE A 984 31.37 0.63 25.57
CA ILE A 984 31.66 -0.65 26.25
C ILE A 984 32.02 -1.79 25.28
N ALA A 985 32.64 -1.50 24.13
CA ALA A 985 33.08 -2.46 23.12
C ALA A 985 32.00 -3.42 22.61
N THR A 986 30.80 -2.90 22.35
CA THR A 986 29.66 -3.70 21.85
C THR A 986 29.98 -4.33 20.48
N GLY A 987 30.72 -3.63 19.62
CA GLY A 987 31.14 -4.14 18.32
C GLY A 987 32.04 -5.37 18.42
N TYR A 988 33.08 -5.31 19.25
CA TYR A 988 33.98 -6.45 19.50
C TYR A 988 33.25 -7.65 20.11
N LEU A 989 32.37 -7.41 21.10
CA LEU A 989 31.54 -8.47 21.70
C LEU A 989 30.73 -9.22 20.65
N VAL A 990 30.02 -8.51 19.77
CA VAL A 990 29.19 -9.12 18.72
C VAL A 990 30.04 -9.85 17.67
N LEU A 991 31.21 -9.32 17.31
CA LEU A 991 32.12 -10.01 16.40
C LEU A 991 32.61 -11.33 17.00
N LYS A 992 32.91 -11.36 18.30
CA LYS A 992 33.28 -12.56 19.05
C LYS A 992 32.12 -13.56 19.15
N GLU A 993 30.89 -13.11 19.46
CA GLU A 993 29.69 -13.97 19.49
C GLU A 993 29.36 -14.58 18.14
N LEU A 994 29.53 -13.81 17.04
CA LEU A 994 29.38 -14.34 15.69
C LEU A 994 30.56 -15.25 15.27
N GLY A 995 31.63 -15.36 16.07
CA GLY A 995 32.77 -16.21 15.78
C GLY A 995 33.71 -15.68 14.69
N PHE A 996 33.80 -14.36 14.50
CA PHE A 996 34.78 -13.78 13.56
C PHE A 996 36.20 -13.83 14.12
N LYS A 997 37.16 -14.17 13.25
CA LYS A 997 38.59 -13.92 13.52
C LYS A 997 38.86 -12.42 13.37
N VAL A 998 39.12 -11.74 14.48
CA VAL A 998 39.50 -10.33 14.51
C VAL A 998 41.02 -10.22 14.55
N GLU A 999 41.63 -9.64 13.52
CA GLU A 999 43.09 -9.43 13.44
C GLU A 999 43.50 -8.19 14.25
N THR A 1000 42.79 -7.08 14.04
CA THR A 1000 43.01 -5.83 14.78
C THR A 1000 41.67 -5.16 15.07
N TYR A 1001 41.46 -4.72 16.32
CA TYR A 1001 40.35 -3.83 16.70
C TYR A 1001 40.94 -2.59 17.37
N VAL A 1002 40.89 -1.46 16.67
CA VAL A 1002 41.35 -0.17 17.20
C VAL A 1002 40.12 0.62 17.66
N ALA A 1003 40.16 1.17 18.87
CA ALA A 1003 39.02 1.83 19.51
C ALA A 1003 39.38 3.23 20.04
N SER A 1004 38.64 4.26 19.62
CA SER A 1004 38.73 5.60 20.20
C SER A 1004 37.55 5.84 21.15
N GLU A 1005 37.86 5.99 22.44
CA GLU A 1005 36.91 6.30 23.52
C GLU A 1005 37.62 7.12 24.62
N ILE A 1006 36.92 8.09 25.19
CA ILE A 1006 37.45 9.04 26.19
C ILE A 1006 36.83 8.85 27.59
N ASP A 1007 35.73 8.10 27.69
CA ASP A 1007 35.03 7.81 28.95
C ASP A 1007 35.75 6.66 29.68
N GLU A 1008 36.59 6.97 30.69
CA GLU A 1008 37.42 6.00 31.42
C GLU A 1008 36.68 4.74 31.91
N ASP A 1009 35.42 4.90 32.35
CA ASP A 1009 34.57 3.80 32.79
C ASP A 1009 34.27 2.82 31.64
N SER A 1010 34.03 3.35 30.44
CA SER A 1010 33.78 2.57 29.22
C SER A 1010 35.06 1.86 28.73
N VAL A 1011 36.21 2.53 28.81
CA VAL A 1011 37.53 1.93 28.53
C VAL A 1011 37.86 0.82 29.53
N ALA A 1012 37.56 1.00 30.82
CA ALA A 1012 37.80 -0.05 31.83
C ALA A 1012 36.95 -1.31 31.57
N VAL A 1013 35.67 -1.15 31.18
CA VAL A 1013 34.79 -2.29 30.84
C VAL A 1013 35.32 -3.06 29.62
N SER A 1014 35.74 -2.36 28.57
CA SER A 1014 36.23 -2.99 27.34
C SER A 1014 37.57 -3.69 27.54
N MET A 1015 38.53 -3.07 28.24
CA MET A 1015 39.82 -3.69 28.57
C MET A 1015 39.69 -5.00 29.37
N VAL A 1016 38.80 -5.03 30.37
CA VAL A 1016 38.64 -6.19 31.27
C VAL A 1016 37.89 -7.35 30.61
N ASN A 1017 36.80 -7.08 29.87
CA ASN A 1017 36.02 -8.15 29.23
C ASN A 1017 36.72 -8.78 28.01
N HIS A 1018 37.62 -8.04 27.35
CA HIS A 1018 38.26 -8.46 26.11
C HIS A 1018 39.77 -8.69 26.24
N GLU A 1019 40.26 -8.92 27.46
CA GLU A 1019 41.63 -9.37 27.75
C GLU A 1019 42.73 -8.47 27.14
N GLY A 1020 42.47 -7.16 27.00
CA GLY A 1020 43.40 -6.22 26.35
C GLY A 1020 43.60 -6.41 24.84
N LYS A 1021 42.74 -7.16 24.15
CA LYS A 1021 42.81 -7.39 22.68
C LYS A 1021 42.35 -6.19 21.85
N ILE A 1022 41.86 -5.13 22.50
CA ILE A 1022 41.44 -3.88 21.89
C ILE A 1022 42.58 -2.86 22.02
N VAL A 1023 43.01 -2.31 20.89
CA VAL A 1023 44.02 -1.23 20.85
C VAL A 1023 43.31 0.10 21.07
N HIS A 1024 43.33 0.60 22.30
CA HIS A 1024 42.77 1.90 22.63
C HIS A 1024 43.66 3.04 22.13
N VAL A 1025 43.05 4.07 21.54
CA VAL A 1025 43.72 5.26 21.01
C VAL A 1025 43.05 6.53 21.52
N ASP A 1026 43.77 7.65 21.45
CA ASP A 1026 43.32 8.96 21.93
C ASP A 1026 42.03 9.46 21.23
N ASP A 1027 41.53 10.61 21.71
CA ASP A 1027 40.36 11.33 21.17
C ASP A 1027 40.38 11.34 19.63
N VAL A 1028 39.27 10.94 19.00
CA VAL A 1028 39.06 10.83 17.55
C VAL A 1028 39.60 12.02 16.74
N LYS A 1029 39.57 13.23 17.31
CA LYS A 1029 40.10 14.47 16.72
C LYS A 1029 41.60 14.41 16.42
N SER A 1030 42.35 13.64 17.21
CA SER A 1030 43.80 13.44 17.08
C SER A 1030 44.19 12.42 16.01
N ILE A 1031 43.25 11.61 15.50
CA ILE A 1031 43.54 10.53 14.56
C ILE A 1031 43.88 11.12 13.19
N THR A 1032 45.14 10.98 12.79
CA THR A 1032 45.68 11.46 11.51
C THR A 1032 45.80 10.35 10.46
N LYS A 1033 46.11 10.72 9.22
CA LYS A 1033 46.38 9.74 8.15
C LYS A 1033 47.63 8.89 8.43
N ALA A 1034 48.61 9.42 9.18
CA ALA A 1034 49.79 8.66 9.57
C ALA A 1034 49.41 7.50 10.50
N HIS A 1035 48.55 7.75 11.49
CA HIS A 1035 48.07 6.71 12.41
C HIS A 1035 47.30 5.60 11.67
N ILE A 1036 46.42 5.96 10.72
CA ILE A 1036 45.72 4.96 9.89
C ILE A 1036 46.70 4.11 9.06
N ASN A 1037 47.74 4.74 8.48
CA ASN A 1037 48.74 4.00 7.72
C ASN A 1037 49.59 3.05 8.60
N GLU A 1038 49.82 3.42 9.86
CA GLU A 1038 50.57 2.64 10.84
C GLU A 1038 49.76 1.44 11.37
N TRP A 1039 48.49 1.65 11.72
CA TRP A 1039 47.59 0.60 12.21
C TRP A 1039 47.12 -0.36 11.10
N GLY A 1040 47.37 0.00 9.84
CA GLY A 1040 47.01 -0.77 8.66
C GLY A 1040 45.61 -0.44 8.12
N PRO A 1041 45.28 -0.89 6.90
CA PRO A 1041 43.97 -0.63 6.31
C PRO A 1041 42.87 -1.38 7.06
N PHE A 1042 41.79 -0.67 7.40
CA PHE A 1042 40.62 -1.24 8.07
C PHE A 1042 39.56 -1.70 7.08
N ASP A 1043 38.89 -2.80 7.38
CA ASP A 1043 37.87 -3.41 6.51
C ASP A 1043 36.44 -3.09 7.01
N LEU A 1044 36.31 -2.68 8.28
CA LEU A 1044 35.07 -2.22 8.89
C LEU A 1044 35.32 -0.94 9.73
N LEU A 1045 34.56 0.13 9.45
CA LEU A 1045 34.49 1.34 10.28
C LEU A 1045 33.14 1.43 11.00
N ILE A 1046 33.12 1.55 12.32
CA ILE A 1046 31.87 1.67 13.09
C ILE A 1046 31.90 2.85 14.06
N GLY A 1047 30.73 3.42 14.37
CA GLY A 1047 30.62 4.37 15.47
C GLY A 1047 29.24 4.98 15.69
N GLY A 1048 28.97 5.40 16.92
CA GLY A 1048 27.74 6.10 17.32
C GLY A 1048 28.08 7.36 18.09
N SER A 1049 28.05 8.54 17.45
CA SER A 1049 28.46 9.78 18.11
C SER A 1049 27.45 10.22 19.19
N PRO A 1050 27.89 10.85 20.30
CA PRO A 1050 27.02 11.20 21.43
C PRO A 1050 25.77 12.01 21.04
N CYS A 1051 24.60 11.40 21.22
CA CYS A 1051 23.31 11.93 20.77
C CYS A 1051 22.75 13.12 21.58
N ASN A 1052 23.41 13.52 22.67
CA ASN A 1052 22.89 14.51 23.62
C ASN A 1052 22.55 15.86 22.96
N ASP A 1053 23.42 16.36 22.08
CA ASP A 1053 23.18 17.61 21.35
C ASP A 1053 22.33 17.45 20.08
N LEU A 1054 22.06 16.23 19.64
CA LEU A 1054 21.21 15.92 18.48
C LEU A 1054 19.75 15.65 18.89
N SER A 1055 19.52 15.17 20.10
CA SER A 1055 18.19 14.70 20.50
C SER A 1055 17.24 15.85 20.86
N ILE A 1056 16.04 15.85 20.28
CA ILE A 1056 14.98 16.83 20.53
C ILE A 1056 14.57 16.84 22.01
N VAL A 1057 14.65 15.69 22.69
CA VAL A 1057 14.27 15.56 24.12
C VAL A 1057 15.21 16.30 25.08
N ASN A 1058 16.37 16.76 24.60
CA ASN A 1058 17.24 17.65 25.36
C ASN A 1058 16.86 19.13 25.08
N PRO A 1059 16.42 19.90 26.09
CA PRO A 1059 16.14 21.33 25.94
C PRO A 1059 17.41 22.17 25.68
N ALA A 1060 18.57 21.71 26.17
CA ALA A 1060 19.86 22.38 26.06
C ALA A 1060 20.69 21.93 24.83
N ARG A 1061 20.04 21.27 23.86
CA ARG A 1061 20.68 20.73 22.65
C ARG A 1061 21.31 21.83 21.78
N LYS A 1062 22.46 21.54 21.19
CA LYS A 1062 23.19 22.46 20.29
C LYS A 1062 23.07 22.13 18.80
N GLY A 1063 22.51 20.97 18.44
CA GLY A 1063 22.35 20.51 17.05
C GLY A 1063 23.63 19.92 16.45
N LEU A 1064 23.59 19.56 15.16
CA LEU A 1064 24.69 18.86 14.48
C LEU A 1064 25.99 19.68 14.39
N PHE A 1065 25.88 21.00 14.23
CA PHE A 1065 27.02 21.89 13.95
C PHE A 1065 27.69 22.47 15.20
N GLU A 1066 27.27 22.08 16.41
CA GLU A 1066 27.80 22.55 17.69
C GLU A 1066 27.84 21.43 18.75
N GLY A 1067 28.47 21.70 19.90
CA GLY A 1067 28.55 20.75 21.01
C GLY A 1067 29.14 19.39 20.62
N THR A 1068 28.55 18.31 21.13
CA THR A 1068 28.93 16.93 20.78
C THR A 1068 28.42 16.49 19.41
N GLY A 1069 27.46 17.20 18.80
CA GLY A 1069 26.96 16.92 17.45
C GLY A 1069 28.07 16.95 16.41
N ARG A 1070 29.08 17.82 16.61
CA ARG A 1070 30.25 17.94 15.74
C ARG A 1070 31.06 16.66 15.56
N LEU A 1071 30.97 15.72 16.51
CA LEU A 1071 31.71 14.44 16.44
C LEU A 1071 31.25 13.56 15.28
N PHE A 1072 30.06 13.81 14.70
CA PHE A 1072 29.67 13.25 13.42
C PHE A 1072 30.66 13.60 12.29
N PHE A 1073 31.19 14.83 12.26
CA PHE A 1073 32.13 15.25 11.22
C PHE A 1073 33.51 14.60 11.37
N ASP A 1074 33.91 14.22 12.59
CA ASP A 1074 35.11 13.41 12.81
C ASP A 1074 34.94 11.97 12.30
N TYR A 1075 33.77 11.37 12.50
CA TYR A 1075 33.41 10.09 11.88
C TYR A 1075 33.45 10.20 10.34
N TYR A 1076 32.79 11.20 9.77
CA TYR A 1076 32.76 11.44 8.31
C TYR A 1076 34.15 11.70 7.72
N ARG A 1077 34.99 12.47 8.42
CA ARG A 1077 36.40 12.71 8.06
C ARG A 1077 37.17 11.40 7.97
N LEU A 1078 37.07 10.54 8.98
CA LEU A 1078 37.79 9.26 9.01
C LEU A 1078 37.22 8.25 7.99
N LEU A 1079 35.90 8.23 7.78
CA LEU A 1079 35.25 7.46 6.70
C LEU A 1079 35.86 7.79 5.33
N ASN A 1080 35.96 9.08 4.98
CA ASN A 1080 36.55 9.50 3.70
C ASN A 1080 38.06 9.27 3.61
N MET A 1081 38.76 9.10 4.73
CA MET A 1081 40.18 8.71 4.76
C MET A 1081 40.38 7.19 4.58
N LEU A 1082 39.37 6.39 4.93
CA LEU A 1082 39.39 4.92 4.88
C LEU A 1082 38.71 4.33 3.64
N LYS A 1083 37.77 5.05 3.02
CA LYS A 1083 37.12 4.65 1.75
C LYS A 1083 38.20 4.20 0.75
N PRO A 1084 38.20 2.94 0.29
CA PRO A 1084 39.14 2.48 -0.73
C PRO A 1084 38.90 3.24 -2.04
N LYS A 1085 39.95 3.33 -2.87
CA LYS A 1085 39.80 3.84 -4.23
C LYS A 1085 38.94 2.88 -5.07
N GLU A 1086 38.40 3.38 -6.18
CA GLU A 1086 37.55 2.58 -7.08
C GLU A 1086 38.25 1.32 -7.62
N ASP A 1087 39.57 1.40 -7.83
CA ASP A 1087 40.42 0.32 -8.33
C ASP A 1087 40.83 -0.72 -7.26
N ASP A 1088 40.72 -0.41 -5.96
CA ASP A 1088 41.01 -1.37 -4.88
C ASP A 1088 39.81 -2.35 -4.75
N PRO A 1089 39.96 -3.67 -5.00
CA PRO A 1089 38.86 -4.64 -4.93
C PRO A 1089 38.48 -5.05 -3.50
N ARG A 1090 39.21 -4.59 -2.48
CA ARG A 1090 39.00 -4.99 -1.08
C ARG A 1090 37.63 -4.52 -0.56
N PRO A 1091 36.82 -5.43 0.02
CA PRO A 1091 35.58 -5.03 0.70
C PRO A 1091 35.86 -4.08 1.85
N PHE A 1092 35.14 -2.96 1.86
CA PHE A 1092 35.17 -1.99 2.93
C PHE A 1092 33.76 -1.65 3.36
N PHE A 1093 33.47 -1.91 4.63
CA PHE A 1093 32.17 -1.72 5.23
C PHE A 1093 32.20 -0.60 6.26
N TRP A 1094 31.06 0.06 6.46
CA TRP A 1094 30.92 1.07 7.50
C TRP A 1094 29.49 1.15 8.05
N LEU A 1095 29.39 1.57 9.31
CA LEU A 1095 28.12 1.71 10.04
C LEU A 1095 28.17 2.91 11.00
N PHE A 1096 27.27 3.87 10.79
CA PHE A 1096 27.03 4.99 11.69
C PHE A 1096 25.64 4.87 12.35
N GLU A 1097 25.56 5.08 13.66
CA GLU A 1097 24.31 4.98 14.44
C GLU A 1097 23.95 6.31 15.12
N ASN A 1098 22.64 6.59 15.22
CA ASN A 1098 22.14 7.63 16.11
C ASN A 1098 20.65 7.49 16.50
N VAL A 1099 20.17 8.36 17.39
CA VAL A 1099 18.78 8.36 17.89
C VAL A 1099 17.76 8.76 16.82
N VAL A 1100 16.58 8.13 16.85
CA VAL A 1100 15.45 8.50 15.97
C VAL A 1100 14.89 9.89 16.30
N PHE A 1101 14.88 10.27 17.58
CA PHE A 1101 14.38 11.56 18.06
C PHE A 1101 15.41 12.70 17.89
N MET A 1102 15.93 12.87 16.67
CA MET A 1102 16.75 14.02 16.25
C MET A 1102 15.96 14.96 15.33
N ALA A 1103 16.40 16.21 15.18
CA ALA A 1103 15.72 17.13 14.28
C ALA A 1103 15.78 16.66 12.82
N ASN A 1104 14.66 16.77 12.09
CA ASN A 1104 14.57 16.36 10.69
C ASN A 1104 15.63 17.06 9.79
N ARG A 1105 16.08 18.27 10.16
CA ARG A 1105 17.21 18.96 9.50
C ARG A 1105 18.53 18.22 9.72
N ASP A 1106 18.89 17.94 10.97
CA ASP A 1106 20.14 17.25 11.32
C ASP A 1106 20.17 15.85 10.66
N LYS A 1107 19.04 15.13 10.66
CA LYS A 1107 18.88 13.86 9.93
C LYS A 1107 19.16 14.02 8.44
N ALA A 1108 18.53 15.00 7.79
CA ALA A 1108 18.70 15.24 6.35
C ALA A 1108 20.15 15.65 6.00
N ASP A 1109 20.81 16.41 6.87
CA ASP A 1109 22.22 16.78 6.69
C ASP A 1109 23.14 15.55 6.87
N ILE A 1110 22.91 14.69 7.87
CA ILE A 1110 23.62 13.41 8.00
C ILE A 1110 23.42 12.54 6.75
N CYS A 1111 22.20 12.41 6.21
CA CYS A 1111 21.94 11.70 4.95
C CYS A 1111 22.74 12.26 3.77
N ARG A 1112 22.85 13.59 3.67
CA ARG A 1112 23.62 14.27 2.60
C ARG A 1112 25.11 14.00 2.70
N PHE A 1113 25.68 14.08 3.91
CA PHE A 1113 27.11 13.80 4.12
C PHE A 1113 27.46 12.32 3.93
N LEU A 1114 26.57 11.41 4.35
CA LEU A 1114 26.79 9.96 4.22
C LEU A 1114 26.31 9.38 2.88
N GLU A 1115 25.70 10.20 2.01
CA GLU A 1115 25.19 9.83 0.67
C GLU A 1115 24.19 8.64 0.70
N CYS A 1116 23.48 8.46 1.82
CA CYS A 1116 22.48 7.41 1.98
C CYS A 1116 21.42 7.76 3.04
N ASN A 1117 20.28 7.07 2.97
CA ASN A 1117 19.20 7.18 3.96
C ASN A 1117 19.32 6.10 5.05
N PRO A 1118 18.93 6.39 6.31
CA PRO A 1118 19.05 5.45 7.41
C PRO A 1118 17.97 4.37 7.36
N VAL A 1119 18.33 3.17 7.81
CA VAL A 1119 17.38 2.15 8.22
C VAL A 1119 16.97 2.41 9.68
N VAL A 1120 15.67 2.32 9.98
CA VAL A 1120 15.16 2.32 11.36
C VAL A 1120 15.08 0.90 11.87
N ILE A 1121 15.77 0.61 12.97
CA ILE A 1121 15.62 -0.67 13.70
C ILE A 1121 15.27 -0.36 15.15
N ASP A 1122 14.26 -1.05 15.67
CA ASP A 1122 13.86 -1.01 17.07
C ASP A 1122 14.16 -2.35 17.73
N ALA A 1123 14.83 -2.29 18.89
CA ALA A 1123 15.19 -3.44 19.70
C ALA A 1123 13.96 -4.16 20.27
N VAL A 1124 12.76 -3.54 20.29
CA VAL A 1124 11.51 -4.16 20.77
C VAL A 1124 11.14 -5.46 20.03
N LYS A 1125 11.67 -5.65 18.81
CA LYS A 1125 11.44 -6.85 17.98
C LYS A 1125 12.27 -8.08 18.41
N VAL A 1126 13.28 -7.89 19.26
CA VAL A 1126 14.27 -8.91 19.68
C VAL A 1126 14.65 -8.81 21.17
N SER A 1127 14.06 -7.87 21.91
CA SER A 1127 14.32 -7.60 23.32
C SER A 1127 13.12 -6.85 23.92
N PRO A 1128 12.96 -6.76 25.24
CA PRO A 1128 11.84 -6.05 25.85
C PRO A 1128 12.06 -4.53 25.96
N ALA A 1129 13.05 -3.97 25.24
CA ALA A 1129 13.38 -2.55 25.26
C ALA A 1129 12.88 -1.84 24.00
N ASN A 1130 12.02 -0.84 24.16
CA ASN A 1130 11.70 0.12 23.10
C ASN A 1130 12.91 1.06 22.90
N ARG A 1131 13.68 0.83 21.83
CA ARG A 1131 14.96 1.50 21.55
C ARG A 1131 15.16 1.64 20.04
N ALA A 1132 14.24 2.33 19.37
CA ALA A 1132 14.37 2.69 17.96
C ALA A 1132 15.63 3.56 17.70
N ARG A 1133 16.45 3.17 16.71
CA ARG A 1133 17.66 3.89 16.25
C ARG A 1133 17.74 3.97 14.72
N TYR A 1134 18.39 5.01 14.22
CA TYR A 1134 18.78 5.17 12.83
C TYR A 1134 20.16 4.56 12.59
N PHE A 1135 20.28 3.76 11.54
CA PHE A 1135 21.54 3.16 11.09
C PHE A 1135 21.81 3.54 9.63
N TRP A 1136 22.90 4.25 9.40
CA TRP A 1136 23.45 4.54 8.06
C TRP A 1136 24.64 3.63 7.80
N GLY A 1137 24.77 3.10 6.59
CA GLY A 1137 25.88 2.20 6.26
C GLY A 1137 25.72 1.50 4.93
N ASN A 1138 26.74 0.71 4.58
CA ASN A 1138 26.77 -0.14 3.39
C ASN A 1138 26.85 -1.64 3.72
N LEU A 1139 26.46 -2.03 4.94
CA LEU A 1139 26.34 -3.46 5.29
C LEU A 1139 25.27 -4.12 4.40
N PRO A 1140 25.49 -5.34 3.88
CA PRO A 1140 24.51 -6.00 3.04
C PRO A 1140 23.19 -6.26 3.76
N GLY A 1141 22.06 -5.93 3.13
CA GLY A 1141 20.74 -6.28 3.64
C GLY A 1141 20.36 -5.64 4.97
N MET A 1142 20.84 -4.44 5.30
CA MET A 1142 20.42 -3.70 6.51
C MET A 1142 18.89 -3.52 6.60
N ASN A 1143 18.20 -3.46 5.46
CA ASN A 1143 16.74 -3.35 5.36
C ASN A 1143 15.97 -4.66 5.60
N ARG A 1144 16.66 -5.80 5.82
CA ARG A 1144 16.02 -7.11 6.02
C ARG A 1144 15.20 -7.13 7.32
N PRO A 1145 14.10 -7.89 7.41
CA PRO A 1145 13.28 -7.92 8.60
C PRO A 1145 14.05 -8.53 9.79
N ILE A 1146 14.11 -7.78 10.89
CA ILE A 1146 14.57 -8.28 12.20
C ILE A 1146 13.41 -8.95 12.93
N ILE A 1147 13.59 -10.21 13.32
CA ILE A 1147 12.60 -11.08 13.95
C ILE A 1147 13.34 -11.92 15.00
N ALA A 1148 12.69 -12.13 16.15
CA ALA A 1148 13.23 -12.86 17.28
C ALA A 1148 13.65 -14.32 16.96
N SER A 1149 14.78 -14.72 17.54
CA SER A 1149 15.18 -16.11 17.71
C SER A 1149 14.47 -16.76 18.90
N GLN A 1150 14.55 -18.09 19.05
CA GLN A 1150 13.99 -18.78 20.23
C GLN A 1150 14.75 -18.44 21.53
N SER A 1151 16.01 -18.00 21.42
CA SER A 1151 16.84 -17.51 22.52
C SER A 1151 16.50 -16.08 22.96
N ASP A 1152 15.84 -15.29 22.11
CA ASP A 1152 15.49 -13.90 22.44
C ASP A 1152 14.28 -13.85 23.38
N LYS A 1153 14.44 -13.09 24.47
CA LYS A 1153 13.43 -12.95 25.52
C LYS A 1153 12.66 -11.65 25.35
N LEU A 1154 11.43 -11.77 24.86
CA LEU A 1154 10.61 -10.61 24.47
C LEU A 1154 9.81 -10.01 25.62
N SER A 1155 9.57 -10.74 26.72
CA SER A 1155 8.98 -10.17 27.93
C SER A 1155 10.04 -9.86 29.00
N LEU A 1156 9.78 -8.84 29.80
CA LEU A 1156 10.60 -8.53 30.97
C LEU A 1156 10.57 -9.67 32.00
N GLN A 1157 9.43 -10.36 32.14
CA GLN A 1157 9.25 -11.44 33.12
C GLN A 1157 10.15 -12.64 32.83
N ASP A 1158 10.44 -12.94 31.55
CA ASP A 1158 11.33 -14.05 31.14
C ASP A 1158 12.81 -13.82 31.54
N LEU A 1159 13.18 -12.59 31.88
CA LEU A 1159 14.55 -12.21 32.27
C LEU A 1159 14.84 -12.38 33.77
N VAL A 1160 13.80 -12.50 34.60
CA VAL A 1160 13.88 -12.67 36.06
C VAL A 1160 14.36 -14.09 36.39
N CYS A 1161 15.04 -14.27 37.53
CA CYS A 1161 15.44 -15.60 38.03
C CYS A 1161 14.34 -16.17 38.95
N PRO A 1162 13.64 -17.26 38.58
CA PRO A 1162 12.47 -17.73 39.35
C PRO A 1162 12.82 -18.26 40.75
N VAL A 1163 14.04 -18.76 40.94
CA VAL A 1163 14.40 -19.62 42.09
C VAL A 1163 14.73 -18.82 43.36
N LEU A 1164 15.03 -17.51 43.25
CA LEU A 1164 15.50 -16.70 44.38
C LEU A 1164 14.49 -15.65 44.89
N TYR A 1165 13.47 -15.28 44.11
CA TYR A 1165 12.60 -14.13 44.43
C TYR A 1165 11.12 -14.39 44.07
N MET A 1166 10.41 -15.09 44.97
CA MET A 1166 9.01 -15.55 44.82
C MET A 1166 7.94 -14.46 44.60
N ASN A 1167 8.25 -13.16 44.73
CA ASN A 1167 7.28 -12.06 44.61
C ASN A 1167 7.90 -10.86 43.87
N ARG A 1168 8.18 -11.00 42.56
CA ARG A 1168 8.71 -9.91 41.73
C ARG A 1168 7.97 -9.80 40.39
N SER A 1169 7.39 -8.62 40.15
CA SER A 1169 6.59 -8.28 38.98
C SER A 1169 7.26 -7.14 38.22
N MET A 1170 7.30 -7.20 36.89
CA MET A 1170 7.82 -6.12 36.04
C MET A 1170 6.73 -5.56 35.14
N PHE A 1171 6.72 -4.23 34.96
CA PHE A 1171 5.81 -3.52 34.06
C PHE A 1171 6.55 -3.01 32.82
N GLU A 1172 5.83 -2.79 31.71
CA GLU A 1172 6.40 -2.38 30.43
C GLU A 1172 7.18 -1.06 30.51
N ILE A 1173 8.36 -1.01 29.86
CA ILE A 1173 9.24 0.17 29.87
C ILE A 1173 8.85 1.11 28.72
N ILE A 1174 8.17 2.20 29.06
CA ILE A 1174 7.53 3.11 28.09
C ILE A 1174 8.49 4.19 27.51
N SER A 1175 9.77 4.27 27.93
CA SER A 1175 10.65 5.36 27.48
C SER A 1175 12.10 4.97 27.13
N ASN A 1176 12.69 5.77 26.23
CA ASN A 1176 14.08 5.64 25.76
C ASN A 1176 15.16 6.00 26.81
N SER A 1177 14.75 6.40 28.02
CA SER A 1177 15.65 6.82 29.10
C SER A 1177 15.61 5.83 30.27
N LEU A 1178 16.79 5.51 30.81
CA LEU A 1178 16.93 4.74 32.06
C LEU A 1178 16.51 5.52 33.33
N LYS A 1179 16.04 6.76 33.15
CA LYS A 1179 15.39 7.60 34.17
C LYS A 1179 14.00 7.99 33.67
N GLN A 1180 12.98 7.82 34.51
CA GLN A 1180 11.58 8.03 34.14
C GLN A 1180 11.03 9.30 34.80
N GLY A 1181 10.60 10.26 33.98
CA GLY A 1181 9.93 11.49 34.42
C GLY A 1181 10.84 12.55 35.07
N ALA A 1182 10.21 13.67 35.46
CA ALA A 1182 10.89 14.79 36.12
C ALA A 1182 11.05 14.62 37.65
N ASN A 1183 10.41 13.60 38.24
CA ASN A 1183 10.22 13.44 39.68
C ASN A 1183 10.83 12.14 40.28
N ASP A 1184 11.57 11.32 39.54
CA ASP A 1184 12.18 10.05 40.01
C ASP A 1184 11.20 8.98 40.60
N GLU A 1185 9.87 9.16 40.49
CA GLU A 1185 8.85 8.34 41.19
C GLU A 1185 8.35 7.09 40.43
N MET A 1186 8.77 6.84 39.19
CA MET A 1186 8.22 5.74 38.38
C MET A 1186 9.19 4.54 38.32
N PHE A 1187 8.80 3.46 38.98
CA PHE A 1187 9.60 2.25 39.17
C PHE A 1187 9.06 1.09 38.32
N PRO A 1188 9.87 0.49 37.42
CA PRO A 1188 9.42 -0.57 36.52
C PRO A 1188 9.30 -1.96 37.17
N VAL A 1189 9.60 -2.09 38.46
CA VAL A 1189 9.59 -3.36 39.21
C VAL A 1189 8.86 -3.18 40.52
N THR A 1190 7.96 -4.12 40.87
CA THR A 1190 7.45 -4.26 42.23
C THR A 1190 8.02 -5.56 42.84
N MET A 1191 8.71 -5.45 43.96
CA MET A 1191 9.32 -6.57 44.71
C MET A 1191 8.78 -6.60 46.14
N ASN A 1192 8.17 -7.72 46.54
CA ASN A 1192 7.53 -7.88 47.86
C ASN A 1192 6.53 -6.75 48.22
N GLY A 1193 5.78 -6.23 47.24
CA GLY A 1193 4.82 -5.14 47.43
C GLY A 1193 5.46 -3.75 47.63
N LYS A 1194 6.75 -3.59 47.33
CA LYS A 1194 7.43 -2.30 47.25
C LYS A 1194 8.01 -2.08 45.87
N ASP A 1195 7.97 -0.84 45.42
CA ASP A 1195 8.49 -0.44 44.13
C ASP A 1195 10.02 -0.29 44.15
N ASP A 1196 10.70 -0.81 43.12
CA ASP A 1196 12.16 -0.84 42.97
C ASP A 1196 12.58 -0.57 41.51
N ASN A 1197 13.82 -0.11 41.35
CA ASN A 1197 14.44 0.15 40.06
C ASN A 1197 15.06 -1.13 39.47
N LEU A 1198 15.14 -1.22 38.13
CA LEU A 1198 15.89 -2.29 37.45
C LEU A 1198 17.31 -2.42 38.00
N TRP A 1199 17.71 -3.66 38.27
CA TRP A 1199 19.07 -3.96 38.67
C TRP A 1199 19.99 -3.92 37.44
N VAL A 1200 21.27 -3.60 37.65
CA VAL A 1200 22.22 -3.47 36.52
C VAL A 1200 22.34 -4.77 35.74
N THR A 1201 22.32 -5.93 36.42
CA THR A 1201 22.33 -7.25 35.78
C THR A 1201 21.07 -7.60 34.99
N GLU A 1202 19.99 -6.84 35.17
CA GLU A 1202 18.77 -6.97 34.38
C GLU A 1202 18.85 -6.07 33.16
N LEU A 1203 19.35 -4.84 33.32
CA LEU A 1203 19.66 -3.94 32.22
C LEU A 1203 20.68 -4.53 31.23
N GLU A 1204 21.72 -5.20 31.74
CA GLU A 1204 22.68 -5.95 30.93
C GLU A 1204 21.94 -6.96 30.02
N LYS A 1205 21.09 -7.82 30.60
CA LYS A 1205 20.31 -8.79 29.82
C LYS A 1205 19.30 -8.15 28.86
N ILE A 1206 18.61 -7.08 29.27
CA ILE A 1206 17.62 -6.36 28.44
C ILE A 1206 18.30 -5.81 27.17
N PHE A 1207 19.55 -5.36 27.29
CA PHE A 1207 20.35 -4.87 26.17
C PHE A 1207 21.08 -5.99 25.40
N GLY A 1208 20.99 -7.24 25.88
CA GLY A 1208 21.58 -8.44 25.31
C GLY A 1208 23.03 -8.73 25.73
N PHE A 1209 23.56 -8.03 26.72
CA PHE A 1209 24.90 -8.28 27.26
C PHE A 1209 24.94 -9.50 28.21
N PRO A 1210 26.10 -10.19 28.31
CA PRO A 1210 26.34 -11.16 29.38
C PRO A 1210 26.08 -10.57 30.77
N LYS A 1211 25.59 -11.40 31.69
CA LYS A 1211 25.38 -10.99 33.08
C LYS A 1211 26.74 -10.64 33.72
N HIS A 1212 26.79 -9.51 34.41
CA HIS A 1212 28.00 -8.90 35.00
C HIS A 1212 28.99 -8.28 34.01
N TYR A 1213 28.62 -8.07 32.74
CA TYR A 1213 29.51 -7.45 31.74
C TYR A 1213 30.04 -6.06 32.17
N THR A 1214 29.26 -5.25 32.88
CA THR A 1214 29.71 -3.93 33.37
C THR A 1214 30.26 -3.94 34.81
N ASP A 1215 30.49 -5.11 35.39
CA ASP A 1215 30.88 -5.29 36.80
C ASP A 1215 32.39 -5.11 37.02
N VAL A 1216 32.90 -3.91 36.72
CA VAL A 1216 34.33 -3.62 36.61
C VAL A 1216 34.73 -2.41 37.46
N ARG A 1217 35.98 -2.39 37.96
CA ARG A 1217 36.65 -1.26 38.66
C ARG A 1217 35.87 -0.65 39.85
N ASN A 1218 35.01 -1.42 40.52
CA ASN A 1218 34.10 -0.93 41.58
C ASN A 1218 33.22 0.28 41.14
N MET A 1219 32.85 0.35 39.86
CA MET A 1219 31.97 1.42 39.36
C MET A 1219 30.65 1.48 40.12
N SER A 1220 30.17 2.71 40.39
CA SER A 1220 28.87 2.92 41.02
C SER A 1220 27.71 2.41 40.16
N ARG A 1221 26.56 2.09 40.79
CA ARG A 1221 25.31 1.73 40.09
C ARG A 1221 24.96 2.75 38.99
N GLN A 1222 25.12 4.04 39.30
CA GLN A 1222 24.80 5.14 38.37
C GLN A 1222 25.75 5.16 37.16
N HIS A 1223 27.04 4.90 37.35
CA HIS A 1223 28.01 4.84 36.26
C HIS A 1223 27.76 3.63 35.35
N ARG A 1224 27.52 2.44 35.93
CA ARG A 1224 27.14 1.24 35.16
C ARG A 1224 25.86 1.45 34.35
N GLN A 1225 24.84 2.08 34.94
CA GLN A 1225 23.62 2.46 34.21
C GLN A 1225 23.91 3.47 33.09
N LYS A 1226 24.77 4.48 33.31
CA LYS A 1226 25.16 5.48 32.30
C LYS A 1226 25.84 4.86 31.09
N VAL A 1227 26.79 3.92 31.29
CA VAL A 1227 27.49 3.27 30.16
C VAL A 1227 26.57 2.31 29.39
N LEU A 1228 25.70 1.56 30.07
CA LEU A 1228 24.67 0.75 29.42
C LEU A 1228 23.68 1.61 28.61
N GLY A 1229 23.22 2.73 29.16
CA GLY A 1229 22.29 3.64 28.48
C GLY A 1229 22.81 4.16 27.14
N LYS A 1230 24.13 4.40 27.03
CA LYS A 1230 24.83 4.80 25.80
C LYS A 1230 25.05 3.64 24.81
N SER A 1231 25.19 2.40 25.28
CA SER A 1231 25.59 1.25 24.46
C SER A 1231 24.59 0.87 23.35
N TRP A 1232 25.03 0.05 22.40
CA TRP A 1232 24.12 -0.54 21.41
C TRP A 1232 23.37 -1.74 22.00
N SER A 1233 22.26 -2.12 21.35
CA SER A 1233 21.58 -3.38 21.63
C SER A 1233 22.33 -4.52 20.91
N VAL A 1234 22.85 -5.47 21.68
CA VAL A 1234 23.62 -6.62 21.17
C VAL A 1234 22.88 -7.37 20.04
N PRO A 1235 21.60 -7.80 20.18
CA PRO A 1235 20.91 -8.53 19.11
C PRO A 1235 20.69 -7.69 17.83
N VAL A 1236 20.53 -6.36 17.94
CA VAL A 1236 20.42 -5.48 16.76
C VAL A 1236 21.74 -5.40 16.00
N ILE A 1237 22.87 -5.27 16.69
CA ILE A 1237 24.19 -5.26 16.05
C ILE A 1237 24.56 -6.66 15.51
N ARG A 1238 24.18 -7.73 16.22
CA ARG A 1238 24.32 -9.12 15.74
C ARG A 1238 23.56 -9.32 14.42
N HIS A 1239 22.35 -8.80 14.31
CA HIS A 1239 21.58 -8.80 13.07
C HIS A 1239 22.28 -8.02 11.93
N LEU A 1240 22.85 -6.85 12.22
CA LEU A 1240 23.54 -6.02 11.23
C LEU A 1240 24.88 -6.62 10.76
N PHE A 1241 25.65 -7.25 11.65
CA PHE A 1241 26.97 -7.82 11.32
C PHE A 1241 26.91 -9.24 10.74
N ALA A 1242 25.83 -10.00 10.95
CA ALA A 1242 25.70 -11.39 10.45
C ALA A 1242 26.02 -11.60 8.95
N PRO A 1243 25.68 -10.70 8.00
CA PRO A 1243 26.05 -10.83 6.59
C PRO A 1243 27.56 -10.74 6.31
N LEU A 1244 28.35 -10.13 7.21
CA LEU A 1244 29.81 -10.02 7.06
C LEU A 1244 30.52 -11.39 7.06
N LYS A 1245 29.85 -12.46 7.53
CA LYS A 1245 30.33 -13.84 7.46
C LYS A 1245 30.58 -14.32 6.03
N ASP A 1246 29.98 -13.69 5.02
CA ASP A 1246 30.26 -14.02 3.62
C ASP A 1246 31.55 -13.39 3.05
N TYR A 1247 32.26 -12.57 3.86
CA TYR A 1247 33.47 -11.85 3.47
C TYR A 1247 34.69 -12.19 4.33
N PHE A 1248 34.51 -12.37 5.64
CA PHE A 1248 35.61 -12.50 6.60
C PHE A 1248 35.71 -13.90 7.23
N ALA A 1249 36.90 -14.23 7.73
CA ALA A 1249 37.22 -15.53 8.31
C ALA A 1249 36.55 -15.72 9.67
N CYS A 1250 36.16 -16.96 9.95
CA CYS A 1250 35.51 -17.34 11.21
C CYS A 1250 36.37 -18.36 11.95
N ASP A 1251 36.25 -18.40 13.27
CA ASP A 1251 36.77 -19.48 14.10
C ASP A 1251 35.87 -20.70 14.04
N ASN A 1252 36.47 -21.90 14.05
CA ASN A 1252 35.73 -23.12 14.27
C ASN A 1252 35.41 -23.19 15.76
N LEU A 1253 34.18 -22.85 16.15
CA LEU A 1253 33.71 -22.98 17.52
C LEU A 1253 33.73 -24.47 17.90
N SER A 1254 34.71 -24.87 18.71
CA SER A 1254 34.86 -26.27 19.11
C SER A 1254 33.65 -26.73 19.92
N THR A 1255 33.11 -27.90 19.56
CA THR A 1255 31.93 -28.56 20.18
C THR A 1255 32.10 -28.99 21.64
N SER A 1256 33.09 -28.45 22.35
CA SER A 1256 33.52 -28.87 23.69
C SER A 1256 32.64 -28.38 24.85
N ASN A 1257 31.60 -27.57 24.60
CA ASN A 1257 30.76 -26.96 25.65
C ASN A 1257 29.23 -27.16 25.50
N ILE A 1258 28.75 -27.90 24.50
CA ILE A 1258 27.31 -28.19 24.36
C ILE A 1258 27.03 -29.58 24.92
N GLY A 1259 26.59 -29.63 26.18
CA GLY A 1259 25.97 -30.83 26.74
C GLY A 1259 24.69 -31.18 25.97
N MET A 1260 24.47 -32.47 25.73
CA MET A 1260 23.31 -32.97 24.97
C MET A 1260 21.99 -32.50 25.59
N CYS A 1261 21.13 -31.92 24.76
CA CYS A 1261 19.70 -31.68 24.99
C CYS A 1261 18.90 -32.39 23.89
#